data_AF-A0A834N4L3-F1
#
_entry.id   AF-A0A834N4L3-F1
#
_cell.length_a   1.000
_cell.length_b   1.000
_cell.length_c   1.000
_cell.angle_alpha   90.00
_cell.angle_beta   90.00
_cell.angle_gamma   90.00
#
_symmetry.space_group_name_H-M   'P 1'
#
loop_
_entity.id
_entity.type
_entity.pdbx_description
1 polymer ?
#
loop_
_entity_poly.entity_id
_entity_poly.type
_entity_poly.pdbx_seq_one_letter_code
_entity_poly.pdbx_strand_id
1 'polypeptide(L)'
;MGKENDTDNSKKRRKSISTSTITWLKDGDMYKTIITNEEKEALDRSPESDSQCFLTTCENIRKAMSKIAKLKASSDPNAEDEVHELQIQTSLAFIELKKLNRMEKFRTKFARDSLVTAKSSVDSKHLHLQNLLYEVMHLKKEVIKCLQFKSKDELIQLVSEEEFYKEAPESICRPEITKINPHQLRLARLEWELTQRKQLAALCDELTESKKAVTVDMESKQTRLDNLAPQLLTILEASKPLQESLGLPLDKVRQEHQKAALLASPLYVLYAKATAYRDAYDNTLIIKVEGDEDEAKRTNNQDGLQESDSDPETQLENIVEETPVHKKRHHRLSREARQEEKRLKLLQRHPLNVTLVISLKNETKLTLQFFYMIHLKVVTVESKLETDVSGGISAGDMLVSESVLRELYPNDLGIESPNPANHYQLARHNLGLFSTLGLGIPYRWAQRMAGLHFISANPHDQKLTVQESTQDSVVSVLKEIKRRVKARLELCREIRRLESGNLPIFVNTIDPLPQKITTILHKFTTMTWKNYANYANVPICREGLVSAVDIFYEAVLRRGSSELIARIAIKPDYPKVAALFSISISPMVPASADILRDIEREVNVMWTKPPTISAQLQRLRACFDIYLETESMAPKEKIFFHPVKGRTRARPYKYLTLGGGIFTHR
;
A
#
# COMPACT_ATOMS: atom_id res chain seq x y z
N MET A 1 -29.86 -7.76 -84.95
CA MET A 1 -30.34 -6.46 -84.44
C MET A 1 -29.14 -5.54 -84.36
N GLY A 2 -28.89 -4.52 -85.16
CA GLY A 2 -29.33 -4.05 -86.48
C GLY A 2 -28.07 -3.39 -87.12
N LYS A 3 -27.84 -3.53 -88.43
CA LYS A 3 -28.07 -2.50 -89.47
C LYS A 3 -27.20 -1.24 -89.26
N GLU A 4 -26.43 -0.71 -90.20
CA GLU A 4 -26.48 -0.67 -91.67
C GLU A 4 -25.06 -0.30 -92.18
N ASN A 5 -24.50 -1.02 -93.16
CA ASN A 5 -24.48 -0.77 -94.61
C ASN A 5 -23.56 0.38 -95.08
N ASP A 6 -22.52 -0.01 -95.82
CA ASP A 6 -22.14 0.48 -97.17
C ASP A 6 -20.71 -0.02 -97.49
N THR A 7 -20.30 -0.41 -98.69
CA THR A 7 -20.91 -0.94 -99.92
C THR A 7 -19.72 -1.54 -100.69
N ASP A 8 -19.86 -2.78 -101.15
CA ASP A 8 -18.91 -3.48 -102.01
C ASP A 8 -19.10 -3.04 -103.48
N ASN A 9 -18.03 -2.87 -104.26
CA ASN A 9 -18.15 -2.92 -105.73
C ASN A 9 -16.85 -3.29 -106.46
N SER A 10 -16.74 -4.59 -106.73
CA SER A 10 -15.79 -5.22 -107.63
C SER A 10 -16.18 -5.02 -109.11
N LYS A 11 -15.37 -4.24 -109.86
CA LYS A 11 -15.50 -4.14 -111.32
C LYS A 11 -14.84 -5.32 -112.03
N LYS A 12 -15.63 -6.35 -112.32
CA LYS A 12 -15.37 -7.36 -113.37
C LYS A 12 -15.33 -6.67 -114.74
N ARG A 13 -14.25 -6.86 -115.50
CA ARG A 13 -14.14 -6.40 -116.89
C ARG A 13 -14.43 -7.55 -117.87
N ARG A 14 -15.50 -7.31 -118.62
CA ARG A 14 -16.12 -8.04 -119.75
C ARG A 14 -15.15 -8.76 -120.69
N LYS A 15 -15.43 -10.05 -120.98
CA LYS A 15 -15.10 -10.74 -122.24
C LYS A 15 -16.14 -10.35 -123.29
N SER A 16 -15.70 -9.95 -124.48
CA SER A 16 -16.53 -9.92 -125.70
C SER A 16 -15.76 -10.56 -126.84
N ILE A 17 -16.48 -11.40 -127.58
CA ILE A 17 -16.07 -12.35 -128.60
C ILE A 17 -16.18 -11.70 -130.00
N SER A 18 -15.22 -12.06 -130.87
CA SER A 18 -15.18 -12.06 -132.35
C SER A 18 -15.93 -10.99 -133.16
N THR A 19 -15.21 -10.28 -134.02
CA THR A 19 -15.44 -10.36 -135.48
C THR A 19 -14.20 -9.89 -136.26
N SER A 20 -13.92 -10.61 -137.33
CA SER A 20 -12.86 -10.43 -138.31
C SER A 20 -13.07 -9.20 -139.19
N THR A 21 -12.15 -8.24 -139.16
CA THR A 21 -11.90 -7.36 -140.31
C THR A 21 -10.47 -6.84 -140.26
N ILE A 22 -9.78 -7.02 -141.39
CA ILE A 22 -8.38 -6.65 -141.66
C ILE A 22 -8.18 -5.15 -141.47
N THR A 23 -7.23 -4.75 -140.62
CA THR A 23 -6.74 -3.37 -140.56
C THR A 23 -5.25 -3.35 -140.19
N TRP A 24 -4.41 -3.26 -141.23
CA TRP A 24 -3.12 -2.59 -141.32
C TRP A 24 -2.34 -2.43 -140.00
N LEU A 25 -1.32 -3.30 -139.82
CA LEU A 25 -0.36 -3.27 -138.72
C LEU A 25 0.28 -1.88 -138.57
N LYS A 26 0.06 -1.24 -137.42
CA LYS A 26 0.85 -0.07 -136.98
C LYS A 26 2.22 -0.55 -136.52
N ASP A 27 3.28 0.12 -136.95
CA ASP A 27 4.70 -0.21 -136.70
C ASP A 27 5.04 -0.64 -135.25
N GLY A 28 4.34 -0.11 -134.25
CA GLY A 28 4.57 -0.42 -132.83
C GLY A 28 4.28 -1.88 -132.39
N ASP A 29 3.43 -2.61 -133.11
CA ASP A 29 3.16 -4.03 -132.80
C ASP A 29 4.22 -4.97 -133.38
N MET A 30 4.90 -4.55 -134.45
CA MET A 30 5.98 -5.34 -135.06
C MET A 30 7.21 -5.38 -134.15
N TYR A 31 7.60 -4.25 -133.54
CA TYR A 31 8.69 -4.21 -132.56
C TYR A 31 8.44 -5.10 -131.35
N LYS A 32 7.21 -5.13 -130.81
CA LYS A 32 6.84 -6.02 -129.71
C LYS A 32 6.95 -7.49 -130.12
N THR A 33 6.49 -7.82 -131.31
CA THR A 33 6.57 -9.19 -131.85
C THR A 33 8.04 -9.62 -132.02
N ILE A 34 8.90 -8.74 -132.53
CA ILE A 34 10.35 -8.98 -132.64
C ILE A 34 10.97 -9.21 -131.26
N ILE A 35 10.66 -8.35 -130.28
CA ILE A 35 11.17 -8.51 -128.91
C ILE A 35 10.72 -9.87 -128.34
N THR A 36 9.44 -10.23 -128.45
CA THR A 36 8.96 -11.52 -127.92
C THR A 36 9.57 -12.73 -128.61
N ASN A 37 9.92 -12.61 -129.90
CA ASN A 37 10.61 -13.67 -130.63
C ASN A 37 12.08 -13.75 -130.22
N GLU A 38 12.76 -12.62 -130.07
CA GLU A 38 14.12 -12.55 -129.50
C GLU A 38 14.15 -13.12 -128.08
N GLU A 39 13.21 -12.78 -127.20
CA GLU A 39 13.13 -13.33 -125.85
C GLU A 39 12.95 -14.86 -125.82
N LYS A 40 12.11 -15.41 -126.70
CA LYS A 40 11.94 -16.87 -126.85
C LYS A 40 13.20 -17.54 -127.40
N GLU A 41 13.76 -16.98 -128.46
CA GLU A 41 14.99 -17.49 -129.06
C GLU A 41 16.17 -17.42 -128.06
N ALA A 42 16.16 -16.47 -127.12
CA ALA A 42 17.17 -16.35 -126.07
C ALA A 42 17.03 -17.46 -125.01
N LEU A 43 15.81 -17.92 -124.75
CA LEU A 43 15.59 -19.04 -123.83
C LEU A 43 15.91 -20.38 -124.50
N ASP A 44 15.63 -20.52 -125.79
CA ASP A 44 15.78 -21.79 -126.52
C ASP A 44 17.23 -22.07 -126.96
N ARG A 45 18.01 -21.03 -127.30
CA ARG A 45 19.42 -21.17 -127.72
C ARG A 45 20.36 -21.28 -126.52
N SER A 46 21.47 -21.99 -126.69
CA SER A 46 22.51 -22.07 -125.65
C SER A 46 23.39 -20.81 -125.64
N PRO A 47 23.77 -20.30 -124.45
CA PRO A 47 24.64 -19.13 -124.34
C PRO A 47 26.03 -19.38 -124.95
N GLU A 48 26.53 -20.60 -124.93
CA GLU A 48 27.82 -20.97 -125.53
C GLU A 48 27.78 -20.89 -127.06
N SER A 49 26.68 -21.32 -127.69
CA SER A 49 26.52 -21.23 -129.15
C SER A 49 26.39 -19.78 -129.62
N ASP A 50 25.70 -18.95 -128.87
CA ASP A 50 25.56 -17.52 -129.18
C ASP A 50 26.89 -16.76 -129.00
N SER A 51 27.70 -17.14 -128.00
CA SER A 51 29.05 -16.62 -127.83
C SER A 51 29.96 -16.96 -129.02
N GLN A 52 29.91 -18.20 -129.50
CA GLN A 52 30.66 -18.60 -130.71
C GLN A 52 30.19 -17.84 -131.95
N CYS A 53 28.86 -17.70 -132.14
CA CYS A 53 28.27 -16.94 -133.23
C CYS A 53 28.68 -15.45 -133.19
N PHE A 54 28.73 -14.85 -131.99
CA PHE A 54 29.24 -13.50 -131.79
C PHE A 54 30.71 -13.35 -132.21
N LEU A 55 31.57 -14.33 -131.87
CA LEU A 55 32.97 -14.31 -132.28
C LEU A 55 33.12 -14.48 -133.80
N THR A 56 32.40 -15.41 -134.41
CA THR A 56 32.43 -15.64 -135.86
C THR A 56 31.94 -14.43 -136.66
N THR A 57 30.86 -13.77 -136.20
CA THR A 57 30.35 -12.54 -136.83
C THR A 57 31.33 -11.37 -136.69
N CYS A 58 32.00 -11.23 -135.54
CA CYS A 58 33.09 -10.27 -135.37
C CYS A 58 34.27 -10.53 -136.33
N GLU A 59 34.66 -11.79 -136.53
CA GLU A 59 35.70 -12.15 -137.50
C GLU A 59 35.27 -11.88 -138.95
N ASN A 60 34.02 -12.16 -139.30
CA ASN A 60 33.46 -11.89 -140.62
C ASN A 60 33.46 -10.39 -140.93
N ILE A 61 33.06 -9.54 -139.96
CA ILE A 61 33.15 -8.08 -140.07
C ILE A 61 34.60 -7.65 -140.26
N ARG A 62 35.55 -8.21 -139.48
CA ARG A 62 36.98 -7.88 -139.60
C ARG A 62 37.55 -8.25 -140.98
N LYS A 63 37.18 -9.41 -141.51
CA LYS A 63 37.57 -9.88 -142.86
C LYS A 63 36.95 -9.00 -143.95
N ALA A 64 35.68 -8.64 -143.84
CA ALA A 64 34.98 -7.76 -144.78
C ALA A 64 35.59 -6.35 -144.79
N MET A 65 35.84 -5.75 -143.62
CA MET A 65 36.50 -4.45 -143.50
C MET A 65 37.93 -4.47 -144.07
N SER A 66 38.68 -5.55 -143.84
CA SER A 66 40.02 -5.73 -144.41
C SER A 66 39.99 -5.86 -145.94
N LYS A 67 38.98 -6.53 -146.51
CA LYS A 67 38.77 -6.60 -147.96
C LYS A 67 38.35 -5.25 -148.55
N ILE A 68 37.43 -4.53 -147.91
CA ILE A 68 37.03 -3.17 -148.31
C ILE A 68 38.25 -2.24 -148.33
N ALA A 69 39.11 -2.31 -147.30
CA ALA A 69 40.33 -1.51 -147.24
C ALA A 69 41.31 -1.82 -148.39
N LYS A 70 41.44 -3.10 -148.78
CA LYS A 70 42.27 -3.52 -149.92
C LYS A 70 41.68 -3.08 -151.26
N LEU A 71 40.38 -3.27 -151.47
CA LEU A 71 39.70 -2.89 -152.71
C LEU A 71 39.69 -1.37 -152.93
N LYS A 72 39.55 -0.58 -151.86
CA LYS A 72 39.69 0.89 -151.94
C LYS A 72 41.11 1.37 -152.28
N ALA A 73 42.14 0.54 -152.08
CA ALA A 73 43.52 0.88 -152.41
C ALA A 73 43.89 0.54 -153.87
N SER A 74 43.18 -0.39 -154.52
CA SER A 74 43.32 -0.73 -155.94
C SER A 74 42.21 -0.04 -156.75
N SER A 75 42.53 1.00 -157.52
CA SER A 75 41.55 1.88 -158.17
C SER A 75 40.94 1.28 -159.46
N ASP A 76 40.15 0.21 -159.33
CA ASP A 76 39.40 -0.44 -160.42
C ASP A 76 37.90 -0.04 -160.42
N PRO A 77 37.27 0.19 -161.59
CA PRO A 77 35.90 0.74 -161.67
C PRO A 77 34.80 -0.23 -161.20
N ASN A 78 35.08 -1.55 -161.14
CA ASN A 78 34.16 -2.55 -160.57
C ASN A 78 34.26 -2.64 -159.03
N ALA A 79 35.23 -1.94 -158.42
CA ALA A 79 35.47 -2.00 -156.98
C ALA A 79 34.44 -1.20 -156.16
N GLU A 80 33.75 -0.20 -156.75
CA GLU A 80 32.73 0.57 -156.03
C GLU A 80 31.48 -0.28 -155.70
N ASP A 81 31.01 -1.09 -156.66
CA ASP A 81 29.86 -1.97 -156.47
C ASP A 81 30.17 -3.11 -155.49
N GLU A 82 31.35 -3.73 -155.57
CA GLU A 82 31.80 -4.77 -154.61
C GLU A 82 31.98 -4.20 -153.21
N VAL A 83 32.50 -2.97 -153.08
CA VAL A 83 32.62 -2.28 -151.79
C VAL A 83 31.23 -1.98 -151.20
N HIS A 84 30.26 -1.57 -152.03
CA HIS A 84 28.90 -1.33 -151.59
C HIS A 84 28.22 -2.64 -151.11
N GLU A 85 28.41 -3.75 -151.83
CA GLU A 85 27.90 -5.06 -151.42
C GLU A 85 28.53 -5.54 -150.09
N LEU A 86 29.85 -5.40 -149.93
CA LEU A 86 30.54 -5.73 -148.69
C LEU A 86 30.13 -4.82 -147.51
N GLN A 87 29.79 -3.55 -147.77
CA GLN A 87 29.23 -2.65 -146.76
C GLN A 87 27.84 -3.11 -146.31
N ILE A 88 26.97 -3.53 -147.24
CA ILE A 88 25.67 -4.12 -146.91
C ILE A 88 25.86 -5.38 -146.06
N GLN A 89 26.74 -6.31 -146.48
CA GLN A 89 27.04 -7.53 -145.72
C GLN A 89 27.57 -7.23 -144.31
N THR A 90 28.46 -6.24 -144.18
CA THR A 90 29.00 -5.80 -142.89
C THR A 90 27.91 -5.18 -142.01
N SER A 91 27.00 -4.38 -142.60
CA SER A 91 25.88 -3.77 -141.86
C SER A 91 24.88 -4.82 -141.35
N LEU A 92 24.63 -5.88 -142.13
CA LEU A 92 23.81 -7.03 -141.72
C LEU A 92 24.46 -7.78 -140.55
N ALA A 93 25.78 -8.00 -140.59
CA ALA A 93 26.51 -8.62 -139.48
C ALA A 93 26.49 -7.75 -138.20
N PHE A 94 26.47 -6.41 -138.31
CA PHE A 94 26.26 -5.53 -137.15
C PHE A 94 24.85 -5.63 -136.57
N ILE A 95 23.83 -5.85 -137.39
CA ILE A 95 22.46 -6.10 -136.93
C ILE A 95 22.41 -7.43 -136.16
N GLU A 96 23.10 -8.46 -136.65
CA GLU A 96 23.25 -9.75 -135.96
C GLU A 96 23.95 -9.61 -134.59
N LEU A 97 25.05 -8.85 -134.51
CA LEU A 97 25.71 -8.55 -133.22
C LEU A 97 24.82 -7.77 -132.25
N LYS A 98 24.04 -6.81 -132.76
CA LYS A 98 23.07 -6.07 -131.92
C LYS A 98 21.98 -6.98 -131.40
N LYS A 99 21.49 -7.91 -132.23
CA LYS A 99 20.55 -8.96 -131.84
C LYS A 99 21.16 -9.80 -130.71
N LEU A 100 22.31 -10.43 -130.92
CA LEU A 100 23.02 -11.24 -129.91
C LEU A 100 23.21 -10.50 -128.56
N ASN A 101 23.57 -9.21 -128.60
CA ASN A 101 23.68 -8.39 -127.38
C ASN A 101 22.35 -8.16 -126.67
N ARG A 102 21.23 -7.99 -127.39
CA ARG A 102 19.89 -7.87 -126.79
C ARG A 102 19.50 -9.17 -126.08
N MET A 103 19.79 -10.32 -126.70
CA MET A 103 19.53 -11.66 -126.16
C MET A 103 20.26 -11.87 -124.83
N GLU A 104 21.55 -11.55 -124.78
CA GLU A 104 22.36 -11.74 -123.57
C GLU A 104 21.91 -10.83 -122.42
N LYS A 105 21.59 -9.56 -122.74
CA LYS A 105 21.00 -8.64 -121.76
C LYS A 105 19.66 -9.15 -121.23
N PHE A 106 18.83 -9.74 -122.09
CA PHE A 106 17.59 -10.37 -121.67
C PHE A 106 17.84 -11.56 -120.74
N ARG A 107 18.72 -12.51 -121.09
CA ARG A 107 19.07 -13.65 -120.24
C ARG A 107 19.55 -13.22 -118.86
N THR A 108 20.48 -12.27 -118.83
CA THR A 108 21.02 -11.73 -117.58
C THR A 108 19.93 -11.10 -116.72
N LYS A 109 19.02 -10.33 -117.34
CA LYS A 109 17.88 -9.73 -116.63
C LYS A 109 16.91 -10.79 -116.12
N PHE A 110 16.55 -11.77 -116.95
CA PHE A 110 15.63 -12.85 -116.61
C PHE A 110 16.14 -13.68 -115.43
N ALA A 111 17.43 -14.02 -115.40
CA ALA A 111 18.06 -14.75 -114.29
C ALA A 111 18.03 -13.94 -112.99
N ARG A 112 18.33 -12.63 -113.04
CA ARG A 112 18.24 -11.75 -111.87
C ARG A 112 16.81 -11.65 -111.35
N ASP A 113 15.84 -11.44 -112.25
CA ASP A 113 14.43 -11.31 -111.87
C ASP A 113 13.91 -12.62 -111.27
N SER A 114 14.32 -13.78 -111.80
CA SER A 114 14.00 -15.10 -111.25
C SER A 114 14.63 -15.33 -109.86
N LEU A 115 15.88 -14.91 -109.65
CA LEU A 115 16.53 -15.00 -108.34
C LEU A 115 15.85 -14.09 -107.32
N VAL A 116 15.50 -12.86 -107.70
CA VAL A 116 14.83 -11.88 -106.84
C VAL A 116 13.43 -12.38 -106.45
N THR A 117 12.67 -12.96 -107.38
CA THR A 117 11.35 -13.54 -107.08
C THR A 117 11.45 -14.73 -106.13
N ALA A 118 12.40 -15.64 -106.35
CA ALA A 118 12.65 -16.76 -105.44
C ALA A 118 13.08 -16.29 -104.04
N LYS A 119 14.01 -15.33 -103.96
CA LYS A 119 14.46 -14.71 -102.71
C LYS A 119 13.28 -14.07 -101.96
N SER A 120 12.46 -13.28 -102.66
CA SER A 120 11.27 -12.65 -102.08
C SER A 120 10.29 -13.69 -101.51
N SER A 121 10.12 -14.83 -102.17
CA SER A 121 9.29 -15.93 -101.64
C SER A 121 9.88 -16.55 -100.36
N VAL A 122 11.20 -16.72 -100.28
CA VAL A 122 11.88 -17.24 -99.09
C VAL A 122 11.78 -16.25 -97.93
N ASP A 123 12.03 -14.96 -98.19
CA ASP A 123 11.93 -13.89 -97.19
C ASP A 123 10.50 -13.81 -96.64
N SER A 124 9.48 -13.96 -97.50
CA SER A 124 8.08 -14.04 -97.07
C SER A 124 7.82 -15.24 -96.14
N LYS A 125 8.30 -16.44 -96.49
CA LYS A 125 8.14 -17.62 -95.62
C LYS A 125 8.92 -17.48 -94.31
N HIS A 126 10.11 -16.88 -94.35
CA HIS A 126 10.90 -16.62 -93.15
C HIS A 126 10.19 -15.64 -92.22
N LEU A 127 9.56 -14.60 -92.76
CA LEU A 127 8.74 -13.67 -91.98
C LEU A 127 7.56 -14.40 -91.31
N HIS A 128 6.87 -15.30 -92.02
CA HIS A 128 5.80 -16.11 -91.43
C HIS A 128 6.31 -16.99 -90.29
N LEU A 129 7.47 -17.64 -90.44
CA LEU A 129 8.08 -18.43 -89.38
C LEU A 129 8.43 -17.57 -88.16
N GLN A 130 9.01 -16.39 -88.36
CA GLN A 130 9.31 -15.48 -87.26
C GLN A 130 8.03 -15.07 -86.53
N ASN A 131 6.96 -14.71 -87.24
CA ASN A 131 5.66 -14.39 -86.64
C ASN A 131 5.13 -15.54 -85.76
N LEU A 132 5.20 -16.79 -86.23
CA LEU A 132 4.79 -17.96 -85.45
C LEU A 132 5.69 -18.21 -84.23
N LEU A 133 7.01 -18.02 -84.35
CA LEU A 133 7.92 -18.15 -83.21
C LEU A 133 7.63 -17.08 -82.14
N TYR A 134 7.34 -15.85 -82.57
CA TYR A 134 6.88 -14.79 -81.66
C TYR A 134 5.57 -15.18 -80.96
N GLU A 135 4.60 -15.74 -81.69
CA GLU A 135 3.34 -16.21 -81.11
C GLU A 135 3.56 -17.32 -80.07
N VAL A 136 4.37 -18.34 -80.39
CA VAL A 136 4.72 -19.40 -79.44
C VAL A 136 5.43 -18.84 -78.22
N MET A 137 6.37 -17.91 -78.39
CA MET A 137 7.04 -17.26 -77.27
C MET A 137 6.07 -16.44 -76.42
N HIS A 138 5.14 -15.71 -77.05
CA HIS A 138 4.11 -14.94 -76.35
C HIS A 138 3.21 -15.86 -75.53
N LEU A 139 2.65 -16.90 -76.16
CA LEU A 139 1.79 -17.88 -75.49
C LEU A 139 2.53 -18.59 -74.36
N LYS A 140 3.79 -18.97 -74.54
CA LYS A 140 4.59 -19.58 -73.47
C LYS A 140 4.80 -18.63 -72.30
N LYS A 141 5.11 -17.34 -72.57
CA LYS A 141 5.21 -16.31 -71.53
C LYS A 141 3.88 -16.12 -70.81
N GLU A 142 2.78 -16.17 -71.54
CA GLU A 142 1.42 -16.05 -70.98
C GLU A 142 1.06 -17.24 -70.09
N VAL A 143 1.33 -18.47 -70.54
CA VAL A 143 1.17 -19.69 -69.72
C VAL A 143 2.01 -19.62 -68.45
N ILE A 144 3.28 -19.22 -68.54
CA ILE A 144 4.13 -19.04 -67.35
C ILE A 144 3.54 -17.99 -66.42
N LYS A 145 3.06 -16.86 -66.96
CA LYS A 145 2.40 -15.81 -66.17
C LYS A 145 1.14 -16.32 -65.48
N CYS A 146 0.33 -17.14 -66.15
CA CYS A 146 -0.85 -17.78 -65.58
C CYS A 146 -0.48 -18.81 -64.49
N LEU A 147 0.58 -19.59 -64.67
CA LEU A 147 1.04 -20.56 -63.66
C LEU A 147 1.72 -19.89 -62.45
N GLN A 148 2.32 -18.72 -62.65
CA GLN A 148 2.87 -17.91 -61.56
C GLN A 148 1.80 -17.17 -60.75
N PHE A 149 0.53 -17.25 -61.17
CA PHE A 149 -0.57 -16.70 -60.39
C PHE A 149 -0.69 -17.49 -59.09
N LYS A 150 -0.22 -16.87 -58.00
CA LYS A 150 -0.47 -17.33 -56.65
C LYS A 150 -1.65 -16.55 -56.11
N SER A 151 -2.71 -17.26 -55.77
CA SER A 151 -3.86 -16.64 -55.13
C SER A 151 -3.55 -16.37 -53.66
N LYS A 152 -4.15 -15.31 -53.10
CA LYS A 152 -3.86 -14.85 -51.73
C LYS A 152 -4.32 -15.83 -50.65
N ASP A 153 -5.17 -16.78 -50.99
CA ASP A 153 -5.67 -17.82 -50.09
C ASP A 153 -4.62 -18.89 -49.74
N GLU A 154 -3.55 -19.03 -50.53
CA GLU A 154 -2.45 -19.96 -50.22
C GLU A 154 -1.65 -19.54 -48.98
N LEU A 155 -1.62 -18.24 -48.67
CA LEU A 155 -0.89 -17.68 -47.53
C LEU A 155 -1.71 -17.73 -46.22
N ILE A 156 -3.00 -18.04 -46.29
CA ILE A 156 -3.88 -18.06 -45.13
C ILE A 156 -3.76 -19.42 -44.46
N GLN A 157 -3.33 -19.42 -43.19
CA GLN A 157 -3.39 -20.60 -42.33
C GLN A 157 -4.85 -20.89 -42.03
N LEU A 158 -5.31 -22.07 -42.41
CA LEU A 158 -6.69 -22.49 -42.20
C LEU A 158 -6.83 -23.40 -40.98
N VAL A 159 -8.02 -23.38 -40.39
CA VAL A 159 -8.46 -24.31 -39.34
C VAL A 159 -8.29 -25.77 -39.81
N SER A 160 -7.92 -26.63 -38.86
CA SER A 160 -7.67 -28.05 -39.16
C SER A 160 -8.93 -28.74 -39.70
N GLU A 161 -8.72 -29.83 -40.45
CA GLU A 161 -9.84 -30.56 -41.07
C GLU A 161 -10.82 -31.06 -40.02
N GLU A 162 -10.29 -31.54 -38.90
CA GLU A 162 -11.05 -32.15 -37.81
C GLU A 162 -11.89 -31.13 -37.05
N GLU A 163 -11.37 -29.94 -36.81
CA GLU A 163 -12.10 -28.85 -36.14
C GLU A 163 -13.18 -28.28 -37.07
N PHE A 164 -12.89 -28.14 -38.37
CA PHE A 164 -13.86 -27.70 -39.36
C PHE A 164 -15.09 -28.63 -39.44
N TYR A 165 -14.90 -29.95 -39.47
CA TYR A 165 -16.03 -30.89 -39.51
C TYR A 165 -16.81 -30.98 -38.19
N LYS A 166 -16.23 -30.56 -37.07
CA LYS A 166 -16.89 -30.57 -35.75
C LYS A 166 -17.70 -29.30 -35.48
N GLU A 167 -17.17 -28.14 -35.87
CA GLU A 167 -17.71 -26.83 -35.49
C GLU A 167 -18.52 -26.17 -36.61
N ALA A 168 -18.25 -26.48 -37.88
CA ALA A 168 -18.93 -25.84 -39.00
C ALA A 168 -20.37 -26.36 -39.17
N PRO A 169 -21.36 -25.48 -39.37
CA PRO A 169 -22.73 -25.85 -39.68
C PRO A 169 -22.82 -26.74 -40.94
N GLU A 170 -23.77 -27.67 -40.95
CA GLU A 170 -23.99 -28.60 -42.07
C GLU A 170 -24.26 -27.89 -43.42
N SER A 171 -24.80 -26.66 -43.37
CA SER A 171 -25.04 -25.80 -44.54
C SER A 171 -23.76 -25.40 -45.29
N ILE A 172 -22.64 -25.24 -44.59
CA ILE A 172 -21.31 -24.89 -45.12
C ILE A 172 -20.45 -26.15 -45.29
N CYS A 173 -20.52 -27.08 -44.33
CA CYS A 173 -19.65 -28.25 -44.27
C CYS A 173 -19.85 -29.25 -45.44
N ARG A 174 -21.11 -29.41 -45.91
CA ARG A 174 -21.53 -30.23 -47.07
C ARG A 174 -20.64 -31.49 -47.28
N PRO A 175 -20.63 -32.42 -46.31
CA PRO A 175 -19.66 -33.52 -46.25
C PRO A 175 -19.69 -34.47 -47.45
N GLU A 176 -20.83 -34.57 -48.15
CA GLU A 176 -20.98 -35.39 -49.36
C GLU A 176 -20.15 -34.89 -50.54
N ILE A 177 -19.92 -33.58 -50.63
CA ILE A 177 -19.26 -32.92 -51.76
C ILE A 177 -17.79 -32.58 -51.39
N THR A 178 -17.56 -32.15 -50.15
CA THR A 178 -16.23 -31.73 -49.67
C THR A 178 -15.25 -32.89 -49.51
N LYS A 179 -15.74 -34.11 -49.20
CA LYS A 179 -14.87 -35.31 -49.13
C LYS A 179 -14.40 -35.81 -50.50
N ILE A 180 -15.14 -35.48 -51.57
CA ILE A 180 -14.85 -35.94 -52.93
C ILE A 180 -13.94 -34.94 -53.66
N ASN A 181 -14.10 -33.64 -53.41
CA ASN A 181 -13.37 -32.60 -54.13
C ASN A 181 -12.57 -31.67 -53.19
N PRO A 182 -11.22 -31.67 -53.28
CA PRO A 182 -10.36 -30.87 -52.40
C PRO A 182 -10.57 -29.35 -52.58
N HIS A 183 -10.94 -28.90 -53.78
CA HIS A 183 -11.19 -27.48 -54.03
C HIS A 183 -12.45 -26.99 -53.31
N GLN A 184 -13.51 -27.78 -53.33
CA GLN A 184 -14.77 -27.44 -52.64
C GLN A 184 -14.61 -27.47 -51.12
N LEU A 185 -13.78 -28.38 -50.60
CA LEU A 185 -13.37 -28.40 -49.19
C LEU A 185 -12.59 -27.13 -48.81
N ARG A 186 -11.65 -26.66 -49.65
CA ARG A 186 -10.92 -25.40 -49.42
C ARG A 186 -11.86 -24.19 -49.40
N LEU A 187 -12.80 -24.11 -50.35
CA LEU A 187 -13.80 -23.04 -50.40
C LEU A 187 -14.71 -23.01 -49.17
N ALA A 188 -15.22 -24.18 -48.76
CA ALA A 188 -16.08 -24.29 -47.59
C ALA A 188 -15.36 -23.87 -46.30
N ARG A 189 -14.06 -24.21 -46.15
CA ARG A 189 -13.23 -23.73 -45.03
C ARG A 189 -13.03 -22.22 -45.05
N LEU A 190 -12.74 -21.64 -46.22
CA LEU A 190 -12.58 -20.19 -46.37
C LEU A 190 -13.88 -19.44 -46.07
N GLU A 191 -15.02 -19.98 -46.50
CA GLU A 191 -16.34 -19.41 -46.20
C GLU A 191 -16.63 -19.47 -44.70
N TRP A 192 -16.37 -20.61 -44.05
CA TRP A 192 -16.52 -20.75 -42.61
C TRP A 192 -15.67 -19.75 -41.84
N GLU A 193 -14.37 -19.68 -42.12
CA GLU A 193 -13.49 -18.72 -41.45
C GLU A 193 -13.90 -17.27 -41.70
N LEU A 194 -14.37 -16.94 -42.91
CA LEU A 194 -14.87 -15.60 -43.19
C LEU A 194 -16.09 -15.30 -42.32
N THR A 195 -17.04 -16.23 -42.20
CA THR A 195 -18.22 -16.05 -41.33
C THR A 195 -17.80 -15.93 -39.87
N GLN A 196 -16.87 -16.75 -39.41
CA GLN A 196 -16.37 -16.76 -38.03
C GLN A 196 -15.62 -15.46 -37.72
N ARG A 197 -14.75 -14.98 -38.62
CA ARG A 197 -14.04 -13.70 -38.46
C ARG A 197 -14.99 -12.51 -38.49
N LYS A 198 -16.06 -12.54 -39.30
CA LYS A 198 -17.10 -11.50 -39.27
C LYS A 198 -17.86 -11.47 -37.94
N GLN A 199 -18.21 -12.65 -37.41
CA GLN A 199 -18.87 -12.76 -36.10
C GLN A 199 -17.96 -12.27 -34.97
N LEU A 200 -16.69 -12.70 -34.98
CA LEU A 200 -15.70 -12.27 -33.99
C LEU A 200 -15.40 -10.78 -34.09
N ALA A 201 -15.32 -10.20 -35.29
CA ALA A 201 -15.16 -8.77 -35.47
C ALA A 201 -16.36 -7.99 -34.91
N ALA A 202 -17.60 -8.42 -35.21
CA ALA A 202 -18.80 -7.79 -34.67
C ALA A 202 -18.85 -7.88 -33.13
N LEU A 203 -18.48 -9.03 -32.56
CA LEU A 203 -18.42 -9.23 -31.11
C LEU A 203 -17.32 -8.37 -30.47
N CYS A 204 -16.15 -8.26 -31.11
CA CYS A 204 -15.09 -7.36 -30.68
C CYS A 204 -15.55 -5.90 -30.70
N ASP A 205 -16.22 -5.46 -31.76
CA ASP A 205 -16.75 -4.10 -31.87
C ASP A 205 -17.76 -3.82 -30.74
N GLU A 206 -18.72 -4.73 -30.51
CA GLU A 206 -19.70 -4.64 -29.41
C GLU A 206 -19.03 -4.58 -28.03
N LEU A 207 -18.06 -5.47 -27.77
CA LEU A 207 -17.32 -5.46 -26.50
C LEU A 207 -16.48 -4.19 -26.33
N THR A 208 -15.90 -3.65 -27.40
CA THR A 208 -15.14 -2.40 -27.31
C THR A 208 -16.06 -1.21 -27.04
N GLU A 209 -17.27 -1.19 -27.60
CA GLU A 209 -18.27 -0.17 -27.32
C GLU A 209 -18.78 -0.28 -25.88
N SER A 210 -19.08 -1.50 -25.40
CA SER A 210 -19.42 -1.75 -24.00
C SER A 210 -18.31 -1.30 -23.04
N LYS A 211 -17.05 -1.64 -23.35
CA LYS A 211 -15.89 -1.19 -22.58
C LYS A 211 -15.81 0.33 -22.53
N LYS A 212 -15.97 1.01 -23.67
CA LYS A 212 -15.97 2.49 -23.74
C LYS A 212 -17.09 3.09 -22.89
N ALA A 213 -18.30 2.52 -22.95
CA ALA A 213 -19.42 2.97 -22.14
C ALA A 213 -19.14 2.84 -20.63
N VAL A 214 -18.60 1.69 -20.21
CA VAL A 214 -18.23 1.46 -18.80
C VAL A 214 -17.10 2.39 -18.35
N THR A 215 -16.10 2.65 -19.19
CA THR A 215 -15.03 3.60 -18.84
C THR A 215 -15.55 5.02 -18.66
N VAL A 216 -16.46 5.47 -19.52
CA VAL A 216 -17.10 6.78 -19.38
C VAL A 216 -17.95 6.86 -18.10
N ASP A 217 -18.69 5.79 -17.77
CA ASP A 217 -19.44 5.73 -16.51
C ASP A 217 -18.52 5.75 -15.28
N MET A 218 -17.41 5.01 -15.30
CA MET A 218 -16.39 5.06 -14.24
C MET A 218 -15.79 6.46 -14.08
N GLU A 219 -15.40 7.12 -15.18
CA GLU A 219 -14.89 8.49 -15.15
C GLU A 219 -15.93 9.47 -14.60
N SER A 220 -17.21 9.32 -14.97
CA SER A 220 -18.31 10.14 -14.45
C SER A 220 -18.52 9.95 -12.94
N LYS A 221 -18.41 8.70 -12.44
CA LYS A 221 -18.52 8.39 -11.02
C LYS A 221 -17.32 8.89 -10.24
N GLN A 222 -16.13 8.77 -10.82
CA GLN A 222 -14.89 9.24 -10.22
C GLN A 222 -14.88 10.76 -10.12
N THR A 223 -15.20 11.48 -11.19
CA THR A 223 -15.36 12.93 -11.16
C THR A 223 -16.46 13.37 -10.19
N ARG A 224 -17.57 12.62 -10.07
CA ARG A 224 -18.59 12.89 -9.05
C ARG A 224 -18.05 12.73 -7.63
N LEU A 225 -17.24 11.71 -7.35
CA LEU A 225 -16.60 11.51 -6.05
C LEU A 225 -15.56 12.59 -5.75
N ASP A 226 -14.73 12.93 -6.74
CA ASP A 226 -13.71 13.98 -6.64
C ASP A 226 -14.34 15.36 -6.44
N ASN A 227 -15.55 15.60 -6.99
CA ASN A 227 -16.34 16.80 -6.75
C ASN A 227 -17.08 16.78 -5.40
N LEU A 228 -17.45 15.60 -4.89
CA LEU A 228 -18.18 15.47 -3.62
C LEU A 228 -17.27 15.81 -2.43
N ALA A 229 -16.02 15.36 -2.44
CA ALA A 229 -15.05 15.63 -1.36
C ALA A 229 -14.87 17.13 -1.04
N PRO A 230 -14.59 18.03 -2.01
CA PRO A 230 -14.48 19.46 -1.74
C PRO A 230 -15.83 20.07 -1.35
N GLN A 231 -16.96 19.64 -1.92
CA GLN A 231 -18.29 20.12 -1.51
C GLN A 231 -18.58 19.79 -0.04
N LEU A 232 -18.26 18.57 0.40
CA LEU A 232 -18.38 18.17 1.80
C LEU A 232 -17.45 18.97 2.72
N LEU A 233 -16.23 19.30 2.27
CA LEU A 233 -15.32 20.17 3.01
C LEU A 233 -15.88 21.59 3.12
N THR A 234 -16.44 22.16 2.05
CA THR A 234 -17.09 23.48 2.08
C THR A 234 -18.30 23.48 3.04
N ILE A 235 -19.11 22.42 3.05
CA ILE A 235 -20.22 22.28 4.01
C ILE A 235 -19.69 22.19 5.44
N LEU A 236 -18.61 21.43 5.68
CA LEU A 236 -17.98 21.32 6.99
C LEU A 236 -17.49 22.69 7.45
N GLU A 237 -16.76 23.43 6.61
CA GLU A 237 -16.29 24.79 6.90
C GLU A 237 -17.43 25.77 7.15
N ALA A 238 -18.48 25.75 6.33
CA ALA A 238 -19.67 26.58 6.51
C ALA A 238 -20.42 26.25 7.81
N SER A 239 -20.32 25.00 8.30
CA SER A 239 -20.96 24.57 9.55
C SER A 239 -20.19 24.98 10.81
N LYS A 240 -18.88 25.31 10.73
CA LYS A 240 -18.05 25.72 11.87
C LYS A 240 -18.63 26.90 12.68
N PRO A 241 -19.07 28.03 12.09
CA PRO A 241 -19.66 29.12 12.87
C PRO A 241 -20.98 28.72 13.56
N LEU A 242 -21.75 27.80 12.96
CA LEU A 242 -22.94 27.24 13.61
C LEU A 242 -22.56 26.33 14.80
N GLN A 243 -21.52 25.52 14.65
CA GLN A 243 -20.99 24.69 15.73
C GLN A 243 -20.48 25.54 16.91
N GLU A 244 -19.79 26.64 16.62
CA GLU A 244 -19.29 27.59 17.64
C GLU A 244 -20.43 28.30 18.36
N SER A 245 -21.47 28.75 17.63
CA SER A 245 -22.64 29.40 18.24
C SER A 245 -23.53 28.45 19.06
N LEU A 246 -23.61 27.18 18.67
CA LEU A 246 -24.30 26.14 19.44
C LEU A 246 -23.42 25.54 20.55
N GLY A 247 -22.14 25.90 20.62
CA GLY A 247 -21.19 25.36 21.61
C GLY A 247 -20.92 23.86 21.44
N LEU A 248 -21.04 23.31 20.23
CA LEU A 248 -20.84 21.91 19.91
C LEU A 248 -19.47 21.69 19.25
N PRO A 249 -18.42 21.28 19.98
CA PRO A 249 -17.07 21.11 19.44
C PRO A 249 -16.91 19.77 18.70
N LEU A 250 -17.74 19.51 17.69
CA LEU A 250 -17.77 18.23 16.96
C LEU A 250 -16.45 17.92 16.26
N ASP A 251 -15.79 18.93 15.69
CA ASP A 251 -14.47 18.76 15.04
C ASP A 251 -13.39 18.34 16.04
N LYS A 252 -13.41 18.90 17.26
CA LYS A 252 -12.45 18.53 18.33
C LYS A 252 -12.71 17.10 18.80
N VAL A 253 -13.97 16.73 19.02
CA VAL A 253 -14.36 15.35 19.39
C VAL A 253 -13.96 14.37 18.30
N ARG A 254 -14.11 14.72 17.02
CA ARG A 254 -13.73 13.86 15.90
C ARG A 254 -12.22 13.65 15.83
N GLN A 255 -11.43 14.70 16.02
CA GLN A 255 -9.97 14.59 16.08
C GLN A 255 -9.53 13.76 17.30
N GLU A 256 -10.14 13.96 18.46
CA GLU A 256 -9.89 13.15 19.65
C GLU A 256 -10.24 11.67 19.42
N HIS A 257 -11.34 11.37 18.74
CA HIS A 257 -11.72 9.99 18.37
C HIS A 257 -10.75 9.36 17.37
N GLN A 258 -10.26 10.12 16.38
CA GLN A 258 -9.23 9.65 15.45
C GLN A 258 -7.93 9.32 16.18
N LYS A 259 -7.50 10.15 17.13
CA LYS A 259 -6.35 9.86 18.01
C LYS A 259 -6.60 8.66 18.90
N ALA A 260 -7.80 8.54 19.47
CA ALA A 260 -8.18 7.42 20.31
C ALA A 260 -8.20 6.08 19.55
N ALA A 261 -8.50 6.08 18.26
CA ALA A 261 -8.46 4.88 17.42
C ALA A 261 -7.04 4.29 17.27
N LEU A 262 -6.00 5.07 17.53
CA LEU A 262 -4.60 4.64 17.50
C LEU A 262 -4.10 4.14 18.88
N LEU A 263 -4.93 4.14 19.92
CA LEU A 263 -4.57 3.66 21.25
C LEU A 263 -4.54 2.13 21.32
N ALA A 264 -3.63 1.59 22.13
CA ALA A 264 -3.66 0.19 22.54
C ALA A 264 -5.02 -0.17 23.17
N SER A 265 -5.49 -1.40 22.96
CA SER A 265 -6.81 -1.86 23.42
C SER A 265 -7.13 -1.52 24.89
N PRO A 266 -6.23 -1.74 25.87
CA PRO A 266 -6.51 -1.37 27.27
C PRO A 266 -6.66 0.15 27.49
N LEU A 267 -5.87 0.98 26.79
CA LEU A 267 -5.97 2.44 26.87
C LEU A 267 -7.23 2.96 26.18
N TYR A 268 -7.64 2.34 25.07
CA TYR A 268 -8.90 2.67 24.40
C TYR A 268 -10.10 2.38 25.30
N VAL A 269 -10.14 1.21 25.95
CA VAL A 269 -11.19 0.86 26.92
C VAL A 269 -11.23 1.85 28.08
N LEU A 270 -10.07 2.24 28.61
CA LEU A 270 -9.97 3.27 29.64
C LEU A 270 -10.53 4.61 29.15
N TYR A 271 -10.13 5.06 27.96
CA TYR A 271 -10.59 6.31 27.35
C TYR A 271 -12.11 6.30 27.12
N ALA A 272 -12.66 5.22 26.55
CA ALA A 272 -14.10 5.07 26.31
C ALA A 272 -14.90 5.09 27.62
N LYS A 273 -14.44 4.39 28.65
CA LYS A 273 -15.11 4.40 29.96
C LYS A 273 -15.00 5.76 30.66
N ALA A 274 -13.86 6.43 30.55
CA ALA A 274 -13.66 7.75 31.16
C ALA A 274 -14.48 8.84 30.46
N THR A 275 -14.54 8.83 29.11
CA THR A 275 -15.36 9.75 28.32
C THR A 275 -16.84 9.54 28.61
N ALA A 276 -17.31 8.28 28.66
CA ALA A 276 -18.68 7.97 29.07
C ALA A 276 -19.00 8.51 30.49
N TYR A 277 -18.04 8.42 31.42
CA TYR A 277 -18.24 8.98 32.76
C TYR A 277 -18.29 10.52 32.79
N ARG A 278 -17.40 11.18 32.05
CA ARG A 278 -17.40 12.64 31.88
C ARG A 278 -18.75 13.12 31.36
N ASP A 279 -19.22 12.50 30.28
CA ASP A 279 -20.43 12.91 29.58
C ASP A 279 -21.70 12.61 30.40
N ALA A 280 -21.69 11.58 31.24
CA ALA A 280 -22.86 11.19 32.05
C ALA A 280 -22.96 11.87 33.43
N TYR A 281 -21.82 12.14 34.10
CA TYR A 281 -21.82 12.55 35.51
C TYR A 281 -21.03 13.81 35.81
N ASP A 282 -19.90 14.05 35.14
CA ASP A 282 -18.92 15.03 35.63
C ASP A 282 -18.17 15.77 34.52
N ASN A 283 -18.71 16.93 34.15
CA ASN A 283 -18.10 17.82 33.16
C ASN A 283 -16.80 18.49 33.63
N THR A 284 -16.41 18.33 34.91
CA THR A 284 -15.14 18.88 35.45
C THR A 284 -13.92 18.00 35.16
N LEU A 285 -14.15 16.80 34.63
CA LEU A 285 -13.12 15.86 34.21
C LEU A 285 -12.65 16.18 32.79
N ILE A 286 -11.36 16.47 32.63
CA ILE A 286 -10.75 16.67 31.31
C ILE A 286 -9.95 15.41 30.96
N ILE A 287 -10.16 14.92 29.74
CA ILE A 287 -9.54 13.70 29.22
C ILE A 287 -8.77 14.10 27.97
N LYS A 288 -7.49 13.76 27.88
CA LYS A 288 -6.67 14.02 26.70
C LYS A 288 -5.90 12.77 26.32
N VAL A 289 -5.64 12.64 25.02
CA VAL A 289 -4.72 11.64 24.48
C VAL A 289 -3.45 12.39 24.07
N GLU A 290 -2.32 12.08 24.68
CA GLU A 290 -1.03 12.73 24.42
C GLU A 290 -0.02 11.69 23.89
N GLY A 291 0.90 12.12 23.02
CA GLY A 291 1.93 11.26 22.43
C GLY A 291 2.15 11.49 20.94
N ASP A 292 2.98 10.63 20.34
CA ASP A 292 3.32 10.69 18.91
C ASP A 292 2.36 9.81 18.07
N GLU A 293 1.58 10.45 17.20
CA GLU A 293 0.58 9.80 16.34
C GLU A 293 1.22 8.95 15.22
N ASP A 294 2.38 9.35 14.71
CA ASP A 294 3.03 8.69 13.58
C ASP A 294 3.86 7.49 14.04
N GLU A 295 4.40 7.54 15.26
CA GLU A 295 4.93 6.33 15.92
C GLU A 295 3.82 5.32 16.25
N ALA A 296 2.66 5.78 16.74
CA ALA A 296 1.52 4.91 17.04
C ALA A 296 0.97 4.16 15.81
N LYS A 297 0.85 4.84 14.66
CA LYS A 297 0.48 4.19 13.38
C LYS A 297 1.48 3.11 12.98
N ARG A 298 2.78 3.34 13.20
CA ARG A 298 3.83 2.36 12.90
C ARG A 298 3.76 1.16 13.83
N THR A 299 3.53 1.36 15.12
CA THR A 299 3.39 0.27 16.10
C THR A 299 2.16 -0.59 15.81
N ASN A 300 1.01 0.01 15.49
CA ASN A 300 -0.23 -0.73 15.19
C ASN A 300 -0.10 -1.57 13.89
N ASN A 301 0.67 -1.08 12.91
CA ASN A 301 0.98 -1.84 11.70
C ASN A 301 2.00 -2.96 11.94
N GLN A 302 2.90 -2.82 12.91
CA GLN A 302 3.88 -3.86 13.29
C GLN A 302 3.23 -5.00 14.09
N ASP A 303 2.27 -4.71 14.98
CA ASP A 303 1.49 -5.72 15.70
C ASP A 303 0.70 -6.64 14.75
N GLY A 304 0.33 -6.16 13.55
CA GLY A 304 -0.32 -6.98 12.51
C GLY A 304 0.59 -7.98 11.78
N LEU A 305 1.91 -7.95 12.00
CA LEU A 305 2.90 -8.77 11.29
C LEU A 305 3.70 -9.71 12.21
N GLN A 306 3.34 -9.81 13.50
CA GLN A 306 4.07 -10.60 14.49
C GLN A 306 3.23 -11.71 15.12
N GLU A 307 2.88 -12.71 14.32
CA GLU A 307 2.74 -14.09 14.82
C GLU A 307 3.73 -15.00 14.07
N SER A 308 4.93 -15.14 14.63
CA SER A 308 5.70 -16.39 14.57
C SER A 308 6.89 -16.25 15.51
N ASP A 309 6.65 -16.56 16.78
CA ASP A 309 7.71 -16.82 17.75
C ASP A 309 8.23 -18.24 17.48
N SER A 310 9.14 -18.36 16.51
CA SER A 310 9.93 -19.56 16.28
C SER A 310 11.40 -19.19 16.41
N ASP A 311 11.95 -19.35 17.61
CA ASP A 311 13.39 -19.32 17.92
C ASP A 311 14.14 -20.32 17.00
N PRO A 312 15.10 -19.90 16.15
CA PRO A 312 16.02 -20.81 15.49
C PRO A 312 17.35 -20.81 16.26
N GLU A 313 17.37 -21.32 17.50
CA GLU A 313 18.61 -21.49 18.28
C GLU A 313 18.91 -22.95 18.62
N THR A 314 18.54 -23.90 17.75
CA THR A 314 18.98 -25.29 17.92
C THR A 314 19.22 -26.00 16.58
N GLN A 315 20.20 -25.56 15.81
CA GLN A 315 20.91 -26.45 14.89
C GLN A 315 22.42 -26.21 14.97
N LEU A 316 23.11 -27.28 15.34
CA LEU A 316 24.56 -27.39 15.42
C LEU A 316 25.20 -27.06 14.08
N GLU A 317 26.29 -26.29 14.08
CA GLU A 317 27.28 -26.33 13.01
C GLU A 317 28.60 -26.91 13.54
N ASN A 318 28.80 -28.20 13.23
CA ASN A 318 30.12 -28.79 13.09
C ASN A 318 30.50 -28.72 11.58
N ILE A 319 31.56 -27.96 11.29
CA ILE A 319 32.62 -28.16 10.28
C ILE A 319 32.21 -28.32 8.78
N VAL A 320 32.67 -27.39 7.91
CA VAL A 320 33.79 -27.54 6.94
C VAL A 320 33.97 -26.23 6.14
N GLU A 321 35.23 -25.98 5.79
CA GLU A 321 35.93 -24.84 5.19
C GLU A 321 35.52 -24.34 3.77
N GLU A 322 36.05 -23.13 3.50
CA GLU A 322 36.53 -22.57 2.22
C GLU A 322 35.56 -21.91 1.22
N THR A 323 35.54 -20.57 1.20
CA THR A 323 36.30 -19.71 0.25
C THR A 323 35.89 -18.22 0.39
N PRO A 324 36.78 -17.23 0.12
CA PRO A 324 36.58 -15.84 0.53
C PRO A 324 36.15 -14.93 -0.63
N VAL A 325 35.05 -14.17 -0.49
CA VAL A 325 34.78 -13.00 -1.36
C VAL A 325 34.13 -11.86 -0.58
N HIS A 326 34.74 -10.68 -0.72
CA HIS A 326 34.37 -9.37 -0.20
C HIS A 326 32.87 -9.05 -0.07
N LYS A 327 32.45 -8.48 1.07
CA LYS A 327 31.85 -7.12 1.18
C LYS A 327 31.33 -6.81 2.61
N LYS A 328 31.64 -5.58 3.03
CA LYS A 328 31.00 -4.76 4.10
C LYS A 328 31.07 -5.32 5.53
N ARG A 329 31.99 -4.75 6.31
CA ARG A 329 32.05 -4.83 7.78
C ARG A 329 30.72 -4.33 8.37
N HIS A 330 29.78 -5.24 8.64
CA HIS A 330 28.73 -5.00 9.62
C HIS A 330 29.37 -5.08 11.00
N HIS A 331 29.28 -3.99 11.75
CA HIS A 331 29.65 -3.95 13.15
C HIS A 331 28.79 -4.97 13.90
N ARG A 332 29.35 -6.14 14.21
CA ARG A 332 28.67 -7.17 15.01
C ARG A 332 28.44 -6.55 16.40
N LEU A 333 27.19 -6.21 16.74
CA LEU A 333 26.87 -5.73 18.08
C LEU A 333 27.35 -6.77 19.10
N SER A 334 28.00 -6.32 20.17
CA SER A 334 28.41 -7.19 21.28
C SER A 334 27.20 -7.95 21.84
N ARG A 335 27.41 -9.16 22.36
CA ARG A 335 26.36 -9.97 23.00
C ARG A 335 25.66 -9.20 24.12
N GLU A 336 26.40 -8.36 24.83
CA GLU A 336 25.90 -7.43 25.84
C GLU A 336 24.98 -6.37 25.25
N ALA A 337 25.37 -5.75 24.13
CA ALA A 337 24.55 -4.75 23.44
C ALA A 337 23.24 -5.35 22.88
N ARG A 338 23.26 -6.61 22.44
CA ARG A 338 22.04 -7.34 22.01
C ARG A 338 21.12 -7.66 23.18
N GLN A 339 21.68 -7.90 24.37
CA GLN A 339 20.93 -8.19 25.59
C GLN A 339 20.34 -6.90 26.20
N GLU A 340 21.07 -5.79 26.08
CA GLU A 340 20.60 -4.43 26.38
C GLU A 340 19.45 -4.01 25.46
N GLU A 341 19.55 -4.27 24.16
CA GLU A 341 18.49 -3.98 23.19
C GLU A 341 17.21 -4.78 23.50
N LYS A 342 17.34 -6.06 23.87
CA LYS A 342 16.20 -6.89 24.31
C LYS A 342 15.56 -6.35 25.59
N ARG A 343 16.35 -5.83 26.54
CA ARG A 343 15.84 -5.18 27.76
C ARG A 343 15.07 -3.91 27.43
N LEU A 344 15.62 -3.04 26.58
CA LEU A 344 14.96 -1.80 26.18
C LEU A 344 13.65 -2.07 25.41
N LYS A 345 13.62 -3.10 24.57
CA LYS A 345 12.38 -3.55 23.91
C LYS A 345 11.33 -4.01 24.92
N LEU A 346 11.71 -4.81 25.91
CA LEU A 346 10.77 -5.25 26.96
C LEU A 346 10.17 -4.07 27.74
N LEU A 347 10.97 -3.02 27.97
CA LEU A 347 10.56 -1.79 28.67
C LEU A 347 9.93 -0.73 27.73
N GLN A 348 9.60 -1.09 26.49
CA GLN A 348 8.99 -0.17 25.54
C GLN A 348 7.58 0.23 25.97
N ARG A 349 7.38 1.55 26.13
CA ARG A 349 6.07 2.18 26.34
C ARG A 349 5.35 2.33 25.00
N HIS A 350 4.03 2.26 25.03
CA HIS A 350 3.21 2.70 23.93
C HIS A 350 3.41 4.20 23.68
N PRO A 351 3.55 4.65 22.41
CA PRO A 351 3.86 6.04 22.08
C PRO A 351 2.74 7.02 22.45
N LEU A 352 1.50 6.53 22.55
CA LEU A 352 0.36 7.27 23.08
C LEU A 352 0.06 6.89 24.53
N ASN A 353 -0.30 7.89 25.32
CA ASN A 353 -0.80 7.76 26.69
C ASN A 353 -2.16 8.45 26.83
N VAL A 354 -2.88 8.11 27.91
CA VAL A 354 -4.15 8.77 28.25
C VAL A 354 -3.93 9.61 29.49
N THR A 355 -4.24 10.91 29.43
CA THR A 355 -4.14 11.82 30.57
C THR A 355 -5.52 12.21 31.08
N LEU A 356 -5.74 11.98 32.38
CA LEU A 356 -6.97 12.33 33.09
C LEU A 356 -6.66 13.46 34.07
N VAL A 357 -7.31 14.61 33.87
CA VAL A 357 -7.16 15.77 34.76
C VAL A 357 -8.45 15.94 35.55
N ILE A 358 -8.36 15.67 36.85
CA ILE A 358 -9.45 15.79 37.80
C ILE A 358 -9.32 17.14 38.51
N SER A 359 -10.26 18.04 38.28
CA SER A 359 -10.35 19.29 39.04
C SER A 359 -11.22 19.10 40.28
N LEU A 360 -10.72 19.48 41.45
CA LEU A 360 -11.49 19.50 42.70
C LEU A 360 -11.76 20.94 43.13
N LYS A 361 -12.74 21.12 44.02
CA LYS A 361 -13.05 22.44 44.62
C LYS A 361 -11.81 22.95 45.38
N ASN A 362 -11.45 24.22 45.18
CA ASN A 362 -10.25 24.93 45.70
C ASN A 362 -9.00 24.90 44.77
N GLU A 363 -9.18 25.00 43.44
CA GLU A 363 -8.09 25.11 42.44
C GLU A 363 -7.09 23.93 42.36
N THR A 364 -7.27 22.90 43.18
CA THR A 364 -6.44 21.69 43.14
C THR A 364 -6.72 20.84 41.91
N LYS A 365 -5.68 20.51 41.15
CA LYS A 365 -5.75 19.67 39.95
C LYS A 365 -4.90 18.43 40.15
N LEU A 366 -5.50 17.26 39.94
CA LEU A 366 -4.80 15.98 39.93
C LEU A 366 -4.73 15.47 38.49
N THR A 367 -3.51 15.37 37.96
CA THR A 367 -3.24 14.83 36.62
C THR A 367 -2.74 13.40 36.76
N LEU A 368 -3.43 12.46 36.12
CA LEU A 368 -3.08 11.04 36.05
C LEU A 368 -2.72 10.70 34.61
N GLN A 369 -1.49 10.26 34.36
CA GLN A 369 -1.02 9.83 33.04
C GLN A 369 -0.91 8.30 33.03
N PHE A 370 -1.67 7.66 32.13
CA PHE A 370 -1.72 6.22 31.97
C PHE A 370 -0.88 5.80 30.77
N PHE A 371 0.18 5.04 31.02
CA PHE A 371 1.04 4.46 30.00
C PHE A 371 0.75 2.96 29.86
N TYR A 372 0.90 2.43 28.65
CA TYR A 372 0.77 0.99 28.42
C TYR A 372 2.14 0.42 28.04
N MET A 373 2.55 -0.64 28.73
CA MET A 373 3.76 -1.38 28.40
C MET A 373 3.40 -2.50 27.44
N ILE A 374 3.86 -2.41 26.18
CA ILE A 374 3.39 -3.29 25.10
C ILE A 374 3.73 -4.76 25.40
N HIS A 375 4.99 -5.03 25.75
CA HIS A 375 5.49 -6.38 25.98
C HIS A 375 5.12 -6.95 27.37
N LEU A 376 5.09 -6.09 28.39
CA LEU A 376 4.72 -6.46 29.75
C LEU A 376 3.19 -6.55 29.96
N LYS A 377 2.40 -6.08 28.98
CA LYS A 377 0.92 -6.08 28.98
C LYS A 377 0.31 -5.51 30.26
N VAL A 378 0.90 -4.43 30.78
CA VAL A 378 0.50 -3.79 32.04
C VAL A 378 0.38 -2.29 31.83
N VAL A 379 -0.63 -1.67 32.45
CA VAL A 379 -0.82 -0.22 32.49
C VAL A 379 -0.06 0.36 33.69
N THR A 380 0.72 1.42 33.50
CA THR A 380 1.36 2.16 34.59
C THR A 380 0.77 3.56 34.72
N VAL A 381 0.76 4.07 35.95
CA VAL A 381 0.23 5.39 36.26
C VAL A 381 1.33 6.28 36.80
N GLU A 382 1.50 7.45 36.20
CA GLU A 382 2.25 8.56 36.76
C GLU A 382 1.26 9.63 37.22
N SER A 383 1.47 10.22 38.40
CA SER A 383 0.55 11.19 38.98
C SER A 383 1.24 12.50 39.35
N LYS A 384 0.55 13.61 39.10
CA LYS A 384 1.01 14.97 39.43
C LYS A 384 -0.13 15.72 40.10
N LEU A 385 0.06 16.09 41.36
CA LEU A 385 -0.88 16.86 42.15
C LEU A 385 -0.41 18.33 42.22
N GLU A 386 -1.20 19.23 41.65
CA GLU A 386 -0.98 20.68 41.71
C GLU A 386 -1.95 21.29 42.72
N THR A 387 -1.42 21.95 43.75
CA THR A 387 -2.21 22.63 44.78
C THR A 387 -1.51 23.92 45.22
N ASP A 388 -2.26 25.02 45.41
CA ASP A 388 -1.72 26.29 45.95
C ASP A 388 -1.35 26.22 47.43
N VAL A 389 -1.62 25.08 48.06
CA VAL A 389 -1.45 24.88 49.49
C VAL A 389 0.03 24.55 49.77
N SER A 390 0.93 25.53 49.63
CA SER A 390 2.40 25.40 49.84
C SER A 390 2.71 24.45 50.99
N GLY A 391 3.31 23.30 50.68
CA GLY A 391 3.56 22.25 51.65
C GLY A 391 4.48 22.74 52.76
N GLY A 392 3.99 22.80 54.00
CA GLY A 392 4.87 22.93 55.17
C GLY A 392 5.82 21.72 55.23
N ILE A 393 6.96 21.89 55.91
CA ILE A 393 8.05 20.88 55.98
C ILE A 393 7.53 19.50 56.43
N SER A 394 6.55 19.45 57.34
CA SER A 394 5.98 18.17 57.81
C SER A 394 4.78 17.66 57.01
N ALA A 395 4.23 18.44 56.08
CA ALA A 395 3.11 18.04 55.21
C ALA A 395 3.58 17.63 53.79
N GLY A 396 4.86 17.82 53.46
CA GLY A 396 5.41 17.57 52.13
C GLY A 396 5.23 16.14 51.63
N ASP A 397 5.48 15.14 52.49
CA ASP A 397 5.39 13.71 52.14
C ASP A 397 3.94 13.22 51.90
N MET A 398 2.96 14.00 52.36
CA MET A 398 1.53 13.67 52.25
C MET A 398 0.91 14.10 50.92
N LEU A 399 1.49 15.12 50.30
CA LEU A 399 1.01 15.70 49.04
C LEU A 399 1.84 15.19 47.85
N VAL A 400 2.84 14.33 48.08
CA VAL A 400 3.51 13.59 47.00
C VAL A 400 2.47 12.72 46.30
N SER A 401 2.26 12.97 45.01
CA SER A 401 1.22 12.32 44.20
C SER A 401 1.25 10.79 44.29
N GLU A 402 2.45 10.20 44.36
CA GLU A 402 2.64 8.75 44.53
C GLU A 402 2.13 8.21 45.87
N SER A 403 2.20 9.01 46.94
CA SER A 403 1.71 8.65 48.29
C SER A 403 0.18 8.74 48.39
N VAL A 404 -0.44 9.60 47.59
CA VAL A 404 -1.90 9.81 47.61
C VAL A 404 -2.65 8.60 47.07
N LEU A 405 -2.12 7.95 46.04
CA LEU A 405 -2.78 6.86 45.31
C LEU A 405 -2.40 5.45 45.80
N ARG A 406 -1.41 5.33 46.70
CA ARG A 406 -1.07 4.06 47.36
C ARG A 406 -2.21 3.59 48.25
N GLU A 407 -2.46 2.27 48.20
CA GLU A 407 -3.53 1.61 48.96
C GLU A 407 -4.89 2.32 48.80
N LEU A 408 -5.25 2.71 47.57
CA LEU A 408 -6.62 3.14 47.28
C LEU A 408 -7.61 2.02 47.60
N TYR A 409 -7.19 0.79 47.31
CA TYR A 409 -7.79 -0.46 47.77
C TYR A 409 -6.79 -1.22 48.64
N PRO A 410 -7.26 -2.09 49.56
CA PRO A 410 -6.38 -2.86 50.44
C PRO A 410 -5.32 -3.64 49.66
N ASN A 411 -4.08 -3.60 50.14
CA ASN A 411 -2.91 -4.31 49.57
C ASN A 411 -2.46 -3.86 48.16
N ASP A 412 -2.93 -2.72 47.63
CA ASP A 412 -2.48 -2.19 46.33
C ASP A 412 -1.34 -1.16 46.51
N LEU A 413 -0.14 -1.68 46.75
CA LEU A 413 1.08 -0.90 46.95
C LEU A 413 1.76 -0.47 45.64
N GLY A 414 1.47 -1.17 44.54
CA GLY A 414 2.08 -0.90 43.23
C GLY A 414 3.59 -1.18 43.15
N ILE A 415 4.13 -2.01 44.04
CA ILE A 415 5.56 -2.38 44.06
C ILE A 415 5.84 -3.53 43.08
N GLU A 416 4.88 -4.45 42.96
CA GLU A 416 4.95 -5.63 42.11
C GLU A 416 4.04 -5.47 40.89
N SER A 417 4.40 -6.12 39.79
CA SER A 417 3.55 -6.16 38.60
C SER A 417 2.32 -7.04 38.82
N PRO A 418 1.09 -6.57 38.52
CA PRO A 418 -0.13 -7.37 38.67
C PRO A 418 -0.17 -8.62 37.78
N ASN A 419 0.57 -8.64 36.67
CA ASN A 419 0.66 -9.78 35.76
C ASN A 419 1.70 -10.80 36.26
N PRO A 420 1.31 -12.04 36.61
CA PRO A 420 2.26 -13.08 37.04
C PRO A 420 3.32 -13.42 35.99
N ALA A 421 3.01 -13.28 34.69
CA ALA A 421 3.96 -13.56 33.61
C ALA A 421 5.17 -12.63 33.66
N ASN A 422 5.00 -11.40 34.14
CA ASN A 422 6.07 -10.41 34.20
C ASN A 422 7.14 -10.80 35.24
N HIS A 423 6.77 -11.56 36.28
CA HIS A 423 7.76 -12.10 37.21
C HIS A 423 8.79 -12.97 36.49
N TYR A 424 8.34 -13.85 35.60
CA TYR A 424 9.21 -14.70 34.79
C TYR A 424 9.97 -13.93 33.71
N GLN A 425 9.32 -12.97 33.05
CA GLN A 425 9.97 -12.15 32.02
C GLN A 425 11.07 -11.25 32.58
N LEU A 426 10.84 -10.62 33.74
CA LEU A 426 11.83 -9.79 34.42
C LEU A 426 12.99 -10.64 34.97
N ALA A 427 12.69 -11.81 35.55
CA ALA A 427 13.71 -12.76 36.01
C ALA A 427 14.59 -13.28 34.85
N ARG A 428 13.98 -13.63 33.71
CA ARG A 428 14.71 -14.10 32.51
C ARG A 428 15.72 -13.07 31.99
N HIS A 429 15.42 -11.79 32.17
CA HIS A 429 16.26 -10.70 31.73
C HIS A 429 17.05 -10.03 32.86
N ASN A 430 17.14 -10.61 34.06
CA ASN A 430 17.83 -10.02 35.22
C ASN A 430 17.46 -8.54 35.44
N LEU A 431 16.19 -8.20 35.27
CA LEU A 431 15.64 -6.89 35.62
C LEU A 431 15.13 -7.01 37.06
N GLY A 432 15.49 -6.05 37.91
CA GLY A 432 15.11 -6.05 39.32
C GLY A 432 13.59 -5.87 39.54
N LEU A 433 13.21 -5.49 40.75
CA LEU A 433 11.83 -5.17 41.09
C LEU A 433 11.28 -4.06 40.19
N PHE A 434 10.01 -4.18 39.80
CA PHE A 434 9.36 -3.24 38.88
C PHE A 434 9.48 -1.77 39.33
N SER A 435 9.41 -1.52 40.64
CA SER A 435 9.56 -0.19 41.25
C SER A 435 10.88 0.51 40.93
N THR A 436 11.94 -0.24 40.59
CA THR A 436 13.27 0.33 40.29
C THR A 436 13.42 0.80 38.84
N LEU A 437 12.47 0.47 37.97
CA LEU A 437 12.56 0.73 36.52
C LEU A 437 12.10 2.14 36.13
N GLY A 438 11.50 2.92 37.05
CA GLY A 438 11.03 4.28 36.76
C GLY A 438 9.93 4.35 35.69
N LEU A 439 9.15 3.27 35.53
CA LEU A 439 8.13 3.14 34.48
C LEU A 439 6.72 3.59 34.88
N GLY A 440 6.60 4.28 36.02
CA GLY A 440 5.31 4.54 36.68
C GLY A 440 4.86 3.39 37.57
N ILE A 441 3.73 3.56 38.26
CA ILE A 441 3.26 2.60 39.28
C ILE A 441 2.14 1.72 38.69
N PRO A 442 2.28 0.38 38.68
CA PRO A 442 1.30 -0.53 38.10
C PRO A 442 0.22 -0.90 39.12
N TYR A 443 -0.66 0.04 39.45
CA TYR A 443 -1.77 -0.23 40.38
C TYR A 443 -2.73 -1.31 39.84
N ARG A 444 -3.29 -2.13 40.73
CA ARG A 444 -4.30 -3.13 40.38
C ARG A 444 -5.59 -2.47 39.91
N TRP A 445 -6.02 -1.39 40.57
CA TRP A 445 -7.22 -0.65 40.15
C TRP A 445 -7.08 -0.05 38.74
N ALA A 446 -5.87 0.37 38.34
CA ALA A 446 -5.63 0.92 37.01
C ALA A 446 -5.80 -0.14 35.91
N GLN A 447 -5.36 -1.39 36.18
CA GLN A 447 -5.61 -2.51 35.27
C GLN A 447 -7.11 -2.77 35.11
N ARG A 448 -7.86 -2.80 36.21
CA ARG A 448 -9.32 -3.03 36.21
C ARG A 448 -10.05 -1.94 35.42
N MET A 449 -9.65 -0.67 35.57
CA MET A 449 -10.22 0.44 34.79
C MET A 449 -9.98 0.24 33.28
N ALA A 450 -8.78 -0.21 32.90
CA ALA A 450 -8.39 -0.52 31.53
C ALA A 450 -8.97 -1.84 30.98
N GLY A 451 -9.71 -2.61 31.79
CA GLY A 451 -10.31 -3.89 31.39
C GLY A 451 -9.37 -5.10 31.46
N LEU A 452 -8.19 -4.94 32.07
CA LEU A 452 -7.24 -6.03 32.32
C LEU A 452 -7.54 -6.68 33.67
N HIS A 453 -7.77 -7.99 33.66
CA HIS A 453 -8.04 -8.78 34.85
C HIS A 453 -6.93 -9.82 35.07
N PHE A 454 -6.22 -9.68 36.20
CA PHE A 454 -5.18 -10.62 36.61
C PHE A 454 -5.64 -11.38 37.85
N ILE A 455 -5.33 -12.68 37.90
CA ILE A 455 -5.68 -13.55 39.02
C ILE A 455 -4.74 -13.23 40.19
N SER A 456 -5.30 -12.85 41.34
CA SER A 456 -4.52 -12.66 42.58
C SER A 456 -4.05 -14.00 43.12
N ALA A 457 -2.80 -14.06 43.59
CA ALA A 457 -2.18 -15.24 44.21
C ALA A 457 -2.78 -15.57 45.59
N ASN A 458 -3.46 -14.63 46.24
CA ASN A 458 -4.04 -14.82 47.58
C ASN A 458 -5.49 -15.34 47.52
N PRO A 459 -5.82 -16.48 48.17
CA PRO A 459 -7.18 -17.05 48.14
C PRO A 459 -8.24 -16.21 48.88
N HIS A 460 -7.82 -15.34 49.81
CA HIS A 460 -8.73 -14.36 50.45
C HIS A 460 -9.16 -13.24 49.48
N ASP A 461 -8.30 -12.84 48.53
CA ASP A 461 -8.64 -11.85 47.50
C ASP A 461 -9.61 -12.43 46.46
N GLN A 462 -9.59 -13.74 46.22
CA GLN A 462 -10.43 -14.42 45.22
C GLN A 462 -11.93 -14.38 45.55
N LYS A 463 -12.30 -14.44 46.84
CA LYS A 463 -13.71 -14.31 47.28
C LYS A 463 -14.25 -12.88 47.13
N LEU A 464 -13.39 -11.88 47.26
CA LEU A 464 -13.73 -10.47 47.03
C LEU A 464 -13.84 -10.15 45.53
N THR A 465 -13.03 -10.78 44.67
CA THR A 465 -12.99 -10.47 43.23
C THR A 465 -14.29 -10.81 42.48
N VAL A 466 -15.07 -11.79 42.96
CA VAL A 466 -16.35 -12.19 42.33
C VAL A 466 -17.49 -11.22 42.71
N GLN A 467 -17.45 -10.61 43.89
CA GLN A 467 -18.44 -9.60 44.32
C GLN A 467 -18.05 -8.17 43.87
N GLU A 468 -16.76 -7.84 43.77
CA GLU A 468 -16.24 -6.52 43.37
C GLU A 468 -16.21 -6.27 41.85
N SER A 469 -16.32 -7.32 41.03
CA SER A 469 -16.37 -7.20 39.56
C SER A 469 -17.52 -6.31 39.05
N THR A 470 -18.56 -6.11 39.87
CA THR A 470 -19.70 -5.23 39.60
C THR A 470 -19.53 -3.82 40.21
N GLN A 471 -18.60 -3.62 41.16
CA GLN A 471 -18.39 -2.34 41.86
C GLN A 471 -17.19 -1.53 41.35
N ASP A 472 -16.22 -2.16 40.66
CA ASP A 472 -15.01 -1.49 40.15
C ASP A 472 -15.20 -0.83 38.78
N SER A 473 -16.29 -0.09 38.64
CA SER A 473 -16.46 0.84 37.53
C SER A 473 -15.52 2.03 37.69
N VAL A 474 -15.13 2.65 36.58
CA VAL A 474 -14.39 3.93 36.55
C VAL A 474 -14.98 4.97 37.52
N VAL A 475 -16.30 4.91 37.74
CA VAL A 475 -17.05 5.70 38.72
C VAL A 475 -16.56 5.52 40.16
N SER A 476 -16.41 4.27 40.62
CA SER A 476 -16.03 3.96 42.00
C SER A 476 -14.61 4.44 42.29
N VAL A 477 -13.69 4.13 41.38
CA VAL A 477 -12.28 4.55 41.48
C VAL A 477 -12.15 6.08 41.50
N LEU A 478 -12.82 6.79 40.58
CA LEU A 478 -12.78 8.25 40.55
C LEU A 478 -13.41 8.88 41.81
N LYS A 479 -14.49 8.32 42.35
CA LYS A 479 -15.08 8.76 43.62
C LYS A 479 -14.11 8.53 44.79
N GLU A 480 -13.42 7.39 44.80
CA GLU A 480 -12.43 7.07 45.83
C GLU A 480 -11.22 8.01 45.77
N ILE A 481 -10.69 8.27 44.57
CA ILE A 481 -9.60 9.23 44.37
C ILE A 481 -10.03 10.63 44.86
N LYS A 482 -11.21 11.11 44.46
CA LYS A 482 -11.72 12.42 44.93
C LYS A 482 -11.87 12.48 46.45
N ARG A 483 -12.39 11.41 47.07
CA ARG A 483 -12.51 11.31 48.53
C ARG A 483 -11.14 11.33 49.21
N ARG A 484 -10.18 10.56 48.68
CA ARG A 484 -8.81 10.46 49.21
C ARG A 484 -8.07 11.79 49.11
N VAL A 485 -8.14 12.47 47.97
CA VAL A 485 -7.54 13.81 47.81
C VAL A 485 -8.14 14.80 48.80
N LYS A 486 -9.49 14.82 48.92
CA LYS A 486 -10.17 15.68 49.90
C LYS A 486 -9.73 15.38 51.34
N ALA A 487 -9.69 14.10 51.72
CA ALA A 487 -9.23 13.66 53.02
C ALA A 487 -7.78 14.06 53.31
N ARG A 488 -6.88 13.92 52.34
CA ARG A 488 -5.47 14.35 52.46
C ARG A 488 -5.37 15.87 52.63
N LEU A 489 -6.12 16.66 51.86
CA LEU A 489 -6.14 18.12 52.00
C LEU A 489 -6.66 18.56 53.37
N GLU A 490 -7.72 17.90 53.87
CA GLU A 490 -8.24 18.14 55.22
C GLU A 490 -7.22 17.77 56.29
N LEU A 491 -6.55 16.62 56.16
CA LEU A 491 -5.49 16.20 57.06
C LEU A 491 -4.28 17.15 57.03
N CYS A 492 -3.87 17.65 55.87
CA CYS A 492 -2.80 18.64 55.77
C CYS A 492 -3.18 19.96 56.47
N ARG A 493 -4.44 20.40 56.38
CA ARG A 493 -4.93 21.56 57.15
C ARG A 493 -4.92 21.28 58.65
N GLU A 494 -5.31 20.08 59.03
CA GLU A 494 -5.30 19.62 60.43
C GLU A 494 -3.88 19.60 61.00
N ILE A 495 -2.91 19.03 60.27
CA ILE A 495 -1.50 18.97 60.70
C ILE A 495 -0.89 20.36 60.83
N ARG A 496 -1.16 21.30 59.91
CA ARG A 496 -0.68 22.70 60.05
C ARG A 496 -1.23 23.40 61.29
N ARG A 497 -2.48 23.10 61.63
CA ARG A 497 -3.09 23.58 62.88
C ARG A 497 -2.36 22.99 64.09
N LEU A 498 -2.03 21.69 64.05
CA LEU A 498 -1.25 21.04 65.11
C LEU A 498 0.18 21.59 65.22
N GLU A 499 0.87 21.86 64.11
CA GLU A 499 2.21 22.47 64.10
C GLU A 499 2.21 23.88 64.71
N SER A 500 1.15 24.66 64.45
CA SER A 500 0.97 25.98 65.07
C SER A 500 0.48 25.93 66.52
N GLY A 501 0.31 24.73 67.10
CA GLY A 501 -0.19 24.53 68.47
C GLY A 501 -1.70 24.80 68.63
N ASN A 502 -2.41 25.08 67.53
CA ASN A 502 -3.82 25.41 67.51
C ASN A 502 -4.67 24.15 67.35
N LEU A 503 -5.37 23.73 68.41
CA LEU A 503 -6.30 22.61 68.35
C LEU A 503 -7.73 23.11 68.06
N PRO A 504 -8.47 22.46 67.14
CA PRO A 504 -9.85 22.84 66.85
C PRO A 504 -10.74 22.63 68.09
N ILE A 505 -11.66 23.57 68.33
CA ILE A 505 -12.67 23.44 69.38
C ILE A 505 -13.76 22.49 68.87
N PHE A 506 -13.88 21.33 69.49
CA PHE A 506 -14.92 20.36 69.15
C PHE A 506 -16.24 20.74 69.82
N VAL A 507 -17.23 21.07 69.00
CA VAL A 507 -18.60 21.34 69.42
C VAL A 507 -19.49 20.25 68.80
N ASN A 508 -20.32 19.59 69.62
CA ASN A 508 -21.28 18.57 69.19
C ASN A 508 -20.68 17.37 68.42
N THR A 509 -19.62 16.75 68.96
CA THR A 509 -19.12 15.46 68.46
C THR A 509 -19.94 14.29 69.01
N ILE A 510 -20.13 13.24 68.20
CA ILE A 510 -20.85 12.00 68.60
C ILE A 510 -20.21 11.37 69.83
N ASP A 511 -18.88 11.32 69.84
CA ASP A 511 -18.11 10.97 71.03
C ASP A 511 -17.77 12.27 71.80
N PRO A 512 -18.24 12.44 73.04
CA PRO A 512 -18.04 13.67 73.79
C PRO A 512 -16.56 13.85 74.16
N LEU A 513 -16.03 15.05 73.94
CA LEU A 513 -14.64 15.41 74.25
C LEU A 513 -14.60 16.53 75.30
N PRO A 514 -13.66 16.49 76.25
CA PRO A 514 -13.53 17.52 77.28
C PRO A 514 -13.00 18.83 76.68
N GLN A 515 -13.60 19.96 77.09
CA GLN A 515 -13.24 21.30 76.60
C GLN A 515 -12.18 21.99 77.45
N LYS A 516 -12.20 21.77 78.78
CA LYS A 516 -11.18 22.29 79.70
C LYS A 516 -10.04 21.30 79.77
N ILE A 517 -8.87 21.62 79.20
CA ILE A 517 -7.67 20.76 79.18
C ILE A 517 -6.45 21.60 79.56
N THR A 518 -5.62 21.09 80.46
CA THR A 518 -4.45 21.80 80.99
C THR A 518 -3.15 21.44 80.28
N THR A 519 -3.03 20.20 79.79
CA THR A 519 -1.86 19.76 79.03
C THR A 519 -1.77 20.52 77.69
N ILE A 520 -0.59 21.01 77.32
CA ILE A 520 -0.36 21.75 76.06
C ILE A 520 0.40 20.87 75.05
N LEU A 521 0.07 20.98 73.77
CA LEU A 521 0.88 20.41 72.69
C LEU A 521 2.13 21.28 72.49
N HIS A 522 3.28 20.78 72.91
CA HIS A 522 4.53 21.54 72.88
C HIS A 522 5.22 21.46 71.51
N LYS A 523 5.21 20.27 70.89
CA LYS A 523 5.89 20.02 69.62
C LYS A 523 5.11 19.00 68.81
N PHE A 524 5.01 19.22 67.50
CA PHE A 524 4.47 18.28 66.53
C PHE A 524 5.42 18.24 65.32
N THR A 525 6.09 17.11 65.07
CA THR A 525 7.09 16.98 64.01
C THR A 525 6.97 15.68 63.24
N THR A 526 7.35 15.69 61.96
CA THR A 526 7.45 14.47 61.14
C THR A 526 8.57 13.55 61.63
N MET A 527 8.41 12.25 61.42
CA MET A 527 9.37 11.21 61.79
C MET A 527 9.54 10.22 60.62
N THR A 528 10.71 9.58 60.53
CA THR A 528 10.97 8.54 59.52
C THR A 528 10.61 7.14 60.06
N TRP A 529 10.34 6.19 59.17
CA TRP A 529 10.11 4.79 59.53
C TRP A 529 11.21 4.21 60.44
N LYS A 530 12.49 4.47 60.10
CA LYS A 530 13.64 3.98 60.89
C LYS A 530 13.59 4.49 62.34
N ASN A 531 13.23 5.76 62.52
CA ASN A 531 13.09 6.34 63.85
C ASN A 531 11.85 5.77 64.57
N TYR A 532 10.71 5.64 63.89
CA TYR A 532 9.51 5.04 64.47
C TYR A 532 9.78 3.61 64.95
N ALA A 533 10.37 2.76 64.10
CA ALA A 533 10.64 1.35 64.39
C ALA A 533 11.61 1.14 65.57
N ASN A 534 12.57 2.06 65.76
CA ASN A 534 13.51 1.99 66.87
C ASN A 534 12.86 2.28 68.24
N TYR A 535 11.79 3.07 68.27
CA TYR A 535 11.16 3.54 69.52
C TYR A 535 9.75 2.98 69.77
N ALA A 536 9.08 2.41 68.77
CA ALA A 536 7.72 1.91 68.89
C ALA A 536 7.63 0.67 69.79
N ASN A 537 6.52 0.54 70.51
CA ASN A 537 6.22 -0.65 71.30
C ASN A 537 6.24 -1.90 70.40
N VAL A 538 7.08 -2.86 70.80
CA VAL A 538 7.36 -4.13 70.11
C VAL A 538 6.12 -4.88 69.55
N PRO A 539 4.92 -4.87 70.18
CA PRO A 539 3.75 -5.58 69.65
C PRO A 539 3.18 -4.98 68.35
N ILE A 540 3.13 -3.64 68.24
CA ILE A 540 2.49 -2.95 67.11
C ILE A 540 3.24 -3.22 65.80
N CYS A 541 4.56 -3.25 65.86
CA CYS A 541 5.41 -3.58 64.73
C CYS A 541 5.42 -5.09 64.41
N ARG A 542 5.24 -5.97 65.40
CA ARG A 542 5.19 -7.44 65.20
C ARG A 542 3.88 -7.93 64.60
N GLU A 543 2.76 -7.28 64.89
CA GLU A 543 1.44 -7.66 64.35
C GLU A 543 1.19 -7.13 62.93
N GLY A 544 2.16 -6.42 62.32
CA GLY A 544 2.03 -5.90 60.96
C GLY A 544 0.99 -4.79 60.81
N LEU A 545 0.59 -4.16 61.93
CA LEU A 545 -0.41 -3.09 61.93
C LEU A 545 0.11 -1.80 61.30
N VAL A 546 1.43 -1.63 61.25
CA VAL A 546 2.13 -0.45 60.73
C VAL A 546 3.18 -0.89 59.70
N SER A 547 3.24 -0.18 58.57
CA SER A 547 4.14 -0.46 57.45
C SER A 547 5.09 0.72 57.19
N ALA A 548 6.21 0.47 56.51
CA ALA A 548 7.16 1.51 56.09
C ALA A 548 6.55 2.56 55.14
N VAL A 549 5.37 2.28 54.59
CA VAL A 549 4.62 3.15 53.66
C VAL A 549 3.68 4.12 54.40
N ASP A 550 3.49 3.93 55.71
CA ASP A 550 2.67 4.82 56.54
C ASP A 550 3.39 6.14 56.82
N ILE A 551 2.62 7.16 57.21
CA ILE A 551 3.14 8.48 57.54
C ILE A 551 3.31 8.62 59.05
N PHE A 552 4.49 9.03 59.50
CA PHE A 552 4.84 9.05 60.92
C PHE A 552 5.01 10.45 61.47
N TYR A 553 4.43 10.67 62.66
CA TYR A 553 4.59 11.91 63.41
C TYR A 553 4.96 11.64 64.87
N GLU A 554 5.60 12.62 65.48
CA GLU A 554 5.87 12.68 66.91
C GLU A 554 5.19 13.93 67.49
N ALA A 555 4.37 13.72 68.51
CA ALA A 555 3.72 14.77 69.27
C ALA A 555 4.21 14.75 70.72
N VAL A 556 4.72 15.88 71.22
CA VAL A 556 5.17 16.05 72.60
C VAL A 556 4.14 16.88 73.36
N LEU A 557 3.53 16.27 74.36
CA LEU A 557 2.56 16.89 75.27
C LEU A 557 3.24 17.23 76.60
N ARG A 558 3.03 18.44 77.12
CA ARG A 558 3.62 18.91 78.38
C ARG A 558 2.57 19.45 79.34
N ARG A 559 2.68 19.08 80.62
CA ARG A 559 1.96 19.70 81.75
C ARG A 559 2.94 19.89 82.90
N GLY A 560 3.30 21.13 83.22
CA GLY A 560 4.35 21.43 84.20
C GLY A 560 5.70 20.84 83.78
N SER A 561 6.33 20.06 84.66
CA SER A 561 7.58 19.33 84.42
C SER A 561 7.39 17.95 83.76
N SER A 562 6.14 17.49 83.59
CA SER A 562 5.84 16.16 83.04
C SER A 562 5.62 16.21 81.53
N GLU A 563 6.24 15.26 80.83
CA GLU A 563 6.19 15.13 79.37
C GLU A 563 5.71 13.75 78.93
N LEU A 564 4.86 13.74 77.91
CA LEU A 564 4.36 12.56 77.22
C LEU A 564 4.67 12.69 75.73
N ILE A 565 5.33 11.68 75.18
CA ILE A 565 5.67 11.59 73.76
C ILE A 565 4.72 10.57 73.12
N ALA A 566 3.96 11.02 72.13
CA ALA A 566 3.06 10.21 71.33
C ALA A 566 3.62 10.06 69.91
N ARG A 567 3.85 8.82 69.49
CA ARG A 567 4.26 8.46 68.13
C ARG A 567 3.04 8.02 67.36
N ILE A 568 2.75 8.71 66.27
CA ILE A 568 1.51 8.58 65.52
C ILE A 568 1.85 7.97 64.16
N ALA A 569 1.20 6.86 63.82
CA ALA A 569 1.26 6.25 62.50
C ALA A 569 -0.09 6.47 61.78
N ILE A 570 -0.04 7.12 60.63
CA ILE A 570 -1.21 7.43 59.81
C ILE A 570 -1.16 6.57 58.55
N LYS A 571 -2.15 5.69 58.40
CA LYS A 571 -2.30 4.88 57.20
C LYS A 571 -2.70 5.73 55.99
N PRO A 572 -2.34 5.31 54.76
CA PRO A 572 -2.78 5.99 53.54
C PRO A 572 -4.30 6.12 53.41
N ASP A 573 -5.07 5.18 53.97
CA ASP A 573 -6.54 5.16 53.92
C ASP A 573 -7.24 6.02 54.99
N TYR A 574 -6.52 6.94 55.64
CA TYR A 574 -7.15 7.92 56.54
C TYR A 574 -8.17 8.80 55.78
N PRO A 575 -9.37 9.08 56.33
CA PRO A 575 -9.84 8.80 57.69
C PRO A 575 -10.67 7.51 57.85
N LYS A 576 -10.74 6.61 56.86
CA LYS A 576 -11.47 5.33 57.01
C LYS A 576 -10.84 4.47 58.10
N VAL A 577 -9.51 4.42 58.10
CA VAL A 577 -8.71 3.83 59.17
C VAL A 577 -8.18 4.94 60.06
N ALA A 578 -8.46 4.84 61.36
CA ALA A 578 -7.97 5.80 62.35
C ALA A 578 -6.44 5.76 62.47
N ALA A 579 -5.83 6.88 62.86
CA ALA A 579 -4.40 6.90 63.14
C ALA A 579 -4.09 6.11 64.42
N LEU A 580 -2.93 5.45 64.45
CA LEU A 580 -2.49 4.63 65.56
C LEU A 580 -1.50 5.40 66.43
N PHE A 581 -1.78 5.48 67.72
CA PHE A 581 -0.95 6.17 68.71
C PHE A 581 -0.20 5.16 69.57
N SER A 582 1.12 5.30 69.63
CA SER A 582 1.98 4.63 70.60
C SER A 582 2.55 5.66 71.57
N ILE A 583 2.50 5.39 72.87
CA ILE A 583 2.75 6.40 73.90
C ILE A 583 3.95 6.00 74.75
N SER A 584 4.82 6.96 75.05
CA SER A 584 5.87 6.85 76.05
C SER A 584 5.88 8.09 76.95
N ILE A 585 5.95 7.88 78.26
CA ILE A 585 6.01 8.97 79.24
C ILE A 585 7.45 9.09 79.76
N SER A 586 7.90 10.32 80.04
CA SER A 586 9.22 10.58 80.63
C SER A 586 9.43 9.76 81.92
N PRO A 587 10.64 9.22 82.17
CA PRO A 587 10.94 8.37 83.33
C PRO A 587 10.73 9.04 84.70
N MET A 588 10.54 10.36 84.74
CA MET A 588 10.16 11.09 85.96
C MET A 588 8.74 10.79 86.45
N VAL A 589 7.91 10.13 85.63
CA VAL A 589 6.53 9.76 85.98
C VAL A 589 6.43 8.23 86.06
N PRO A 590 5.95 7.65 87.18
CA PRO A 590 5.91 6.21 87.38
C PRO A 590 4.80 5.54 86.54
N ALA A 591 5.07 5.25 85.26
CA ALA A 591 4.12 4.61 84.35
C ALA A 591 4.46 3.12 84.15
N SER A 592 3.59 2.22 84.62
CA SER A 592 3.67 0.80 84.26
C SER A 592 3.16 0.56 82.83
N ALA A 593 3.58 -0.56 82.22
CA ALA A 593 3.15 -0.93 80.87
C ALA A 593 1.62 -1.07 80.73
N ASP A 594 0.94 -1.54 81.78
CA ASP A 594 -0.52 -1.71 81.77
C ASP A 594 -1.27 -0.37 81.76
N ILE A 595 -0.71 0.65 82.44
CA ILE A 595 -1.27 2.01 82.44
C ILE A 595 -1.15 2.64 81.04
N LEU A 596 0.01 2.48 80.40
CA LEU A 596 0.22 2.96 79.04
C LEU A 596 -0.75 2.26 78.08
N ARG A 597 -0.96 0.96 78.24
CA ARG A 597 -1.91 0.17 77.44
C ARG A 597 -3.35 0.63 77.62
N ASP A 598 -3.77 1.00 78.84
CA ASP A 598 -5.11 1.52 79.10
C ASP A 598 -5.33 2.88 78.41
N ILE A 599 -4.33 3.77 78.41
CA ILE A 599 -4.39 5.06 77.70
C ILE A 599 -4.39 4.82 76.18
N GLU A 600 -3.52 3.95 75.66
CA GLU A 600 -3.48 3.58 74.23
C GLU A 600 -4.82 2.97 73.78
N ARG A 601 -5.46 2.13 74.61
CA ARG A 601 -6.77 1.55 74.33
C ARG A 601 -7.85 2.62 74.19
N GLU A 602 -7.90 3.58 75.10
CA GLU A 602 -8.93 4.65 75.07
C GLU A 602 -8.75 5.59 73.86
N VAL A 603 -7.51 5.79 73.40
CA VAL A 603 -7.17 6.65 72.26
C VAL A 603 -7.30 5.93 70.90
N ASN A 604 -6.97 4.64 70.81
CA ASN A 604 -6.96 3.91 69.55
C ASN A 604 -8.28 3.16 69.27
N VAL A 605 -8.90 2.56 70.30
CA VAL A 605 -10.00 1.58 70.11
C VAL A 605 -11.37 2.17 70.44
N MET A 606 -11.47 3.02 71.47
CA MET A 606 -12.75 3.38 72.09
C MET A 606 -13.51 4.50 71.35
N TRP A 607 -13.78 4.31 70.05
CA TRP A 607 -14.48 5.26 69.19
C TRP A 607 -15.67 4.61 68.47
N THR A 608 -16.74 5.38 68.25
CA THR A 608 -17.91 4.90 67.49
C THR A 608 -17.74 5.03 65.99
N LYS A 609 -16.97 6.02 65.56
CA LYS A 609 -16.56 6.27 64.17
C LYS A 609 -15.06 6.58 64.16
N PRO A 610 -14.34 6.33 63.05
CA PRO A 610 -12.92 6.64 63.01
C PRO A 610 -12.70 8.14 63.28
N PRO A 611 -11.96 8.48 64.35
CA PRO A 611 -11.75 9.86 64.77
C PRO A 611 -10.74 10.58 63.87
N THR A 612 -10.75 11.92 63.93
CA THR A 612 -9.64 12.71 63.37
C THR A 612 -8.45 12.72 64.32
N ILE A 613 -7.25 12.99 63.80
CA ILE A 613 -6.02 13.04 64.59
C ILE A 613 -6.10 14.09 65.73
N SER A 614 -6.74 15.23 65.50
CA SER A 614 -6.95 16.26 66.52
C SER A 614 -7.89 15.79 67.64
N ALA A 615 -8.91 15.00 67.30
CA ALA A 615 -9.83 14.44 68.30
C ALA A 615 -9.12 13.38 69.17
N GLN A 616 -8.29 12.53 68.54
CA GLN A 616 -7.45 11.57 69.26
C GLN A 616 -6.44 12.27 70.17
N LEU A 617 -5.79 13.33 69.68
CA LEU A 617 -4.84 14.10 70.47
C LEU A 617 -5.51 14.84 71.64
N GLN A 618 -6.73 15.34 71.44
CA GLN A 618 -7.51 15.96 72.50
C GLN A 618 -7.90 14.96 73.59
N ARG A 619 -8.32 13.76 73.21
CA ARG A 619 -8.59 12.68 74.17
C ARG A 619 -7.33 12.24 74.90
N LEU A 620 -6.19 12.17 74.21
CA LEU A 620 -4.91 11.83 74.81
C LEU A 620 -4.48 12.87 75.86
N ARG A 621 -4.63 14.17 75.55
CA ARG A 621 -4.36 15.25 76.52
C ARG A 621 -5.22 15.12 77.77
N ALA A 622 -6.50 14.77 77.61
CA ALA A 622 -7.39 14.55 78.75
C ALA A 622 -6.99 13.31 79.58
N CYS A 623 -6.61 12.21 78.92
CA CYS A 623 -6.11 11.02 79.60
C CYS A 623 -4.83 11.32 80.39
N PHE A 624 -3.94 12.14 79.84
CA PHE A 624 -2.72 12.57 80.53
C PHE A 624 -3.01 13.50 81.70
N ASP A 625 -3.95 14.44 81.56
CA ASP A 625 -4.40 15.29 82.66
C ASP A 625 -4.93 14.45 83.84
N ILE A 626 -5.81 13.49 83.56
CA ILE A 626 -6.39 12.59 84.59
C ILE A 626 -5.31 11.73 85.22
N TYR A 627 -4.38 11.23 84.41
CA TYR A 627 -3.28 10.42 84.91
C TYR A 627 -2.45 11.17 85.96
N LEU A 628 -2.02 12.39 85.65
CA LEU A 628 -1.24 13.22 86.57
C LEU A 628 -2.04 13.65 87.82
N GLU A 629 -3.35 13.90 87.68
CA GLU A 629 -4.23 14.26 88.80
C GLU A 629 -4.49 13.09 89.75
N THR A 630 -4.62 11.87 89.22
CA THR A 630 -4.81 10.66 90.04
C THR A 630 -3.54 10.23 90.78
N GLU A 631 -2.36 10.51 90.21
CA GLU A 631 -1.05 10.30 90.86
C GLU A 631 -0.65 11.46 91.80
N SER A 632 -1.50 12.47 91.96
CA SER A 632 -1.22 13.68 92.77
C SER A 632 0.01 14.47 92.31
N MET A 633 0.42 14.31 91.06
CA MET A 633 1.53 15.04 90.44
C MET A 633 1.09 16.39 89.84
N ALA A 634 -0.22 16.63 89.76
CA ALA A 634 -0.83 17.86 89.27
C ALA A 634 -2.09 18.24 90.07
N PRO A 635 -2.48 19.52 90.12
CA PRO A 635 -3.68 19.96 90.83
C PRO A 635 -4.95 19.36 90.22
N LYS A 636 -5.87 18.91 91.09
CA LYS A 636 -7.14 18.30 90.70
C LYS A 636 -8.10 19.35 90.16
N GLU A 637 -8.36 19.30 88.86
CA GLU A 637 -9.29 20.19 88.17
C GLU A 637 -10.45 19.43 87.52
N LYS A 638 -10.27 18.13 87.22
CA LYS A 638 -11.31 17.29 86.62
C LYS A 638 -12.18 16.64 87.68
N ILE A 639 -13.46 16.44 87.35
CA ILE A 639 -14.44 15.81 88.24
C ILE A 639 -14.48 14.30 87.96
N PHE A 640 -14.09 13.49 88.93
CA PHE A 640 -14.22 12.02 88.91
C PHE A 640 -14.51 11.49 90.32
N PHE A 641 -15.30 10.41 90.42
CA PHE A 641 -15.75 9.88 91.72
C PHE A 641 -14.68 9.11 92.49
N HIS A 642 -13.89 8.29 91.80
CA HIS A 642 -12.83 7.47 92.38
C HIS A 642 -11.59 7.57 91.49
N PRO A 643 -10.36 7.66 92.04
CA PRO A 643 -9.14 7.81 91.24
C PRO A 643 -8.73 6.51 90.53
N VAL A 644 -8.99 5.35 91.12
CA VAL A 644 -8.70 4.03 90.53
C VAL A 644 -9.81 3.03 90.89
N LYS A 645 -10.06 2.04 90.02
CA LYS A 645 -11.04 0.96 90.25
C LYS A 645 -10.55 -0.38 89.67
N GLY A 646 -10.88 -1.48 90.34
CA GLY A 646 -10.62 -2.85 89.86
C GLY A 646 -9.20 -3.38 90.09
N ARG A 647 -8.97 -4.65 89.71
CA ARG A 647 -7.69 -5.37 89.93
C ARG A 647 -6.50 -4.76 89.19
N THR A 648 -6.75 -4.18 88.01
CA THR A 648 -5.73 -3.49 87.20
C THR A 648 -5.51 -2.04 87.61
N ARG A 649 -6.21 -1.55 88.66
CA ARG A 649 -6.21 -0.14 89.09
C ARG A 649 -6.51 0.82 87.92
N ALA A 650 -7.48 0.46 87.09
CA ALA A 650 -7.90 1.25 85.94
C ALA A 650 -8.40 2.63 86.38
N ARG A 651 -8.18 3.64 85.53
CA ARG A 651 -8.51 5.05 85.80
C ARG A 651 -9.78 5.49 85.05
N PRO A 652 -10.44 6.57 85.49
CA PRO A 652 -11.68 7.04 84.87
C PRO A 652 -11.39 7.85 83.61
N TYR A 653 -11.22 7.21 82.46
CA TYR A 653 -10.96 7.92 81.18
C TYR A 653 -12.22 8.26 80.37
N LYS A 654 -13.39 7.69 80.70
CA LYS A 654 -14.64 7.93 79.96
C LYS A 654 -15.23 9.29 80.32
N TYR A 655 -15.28 10.20 79.35
CA TYR A 655 -15.90 11.52 79.52
C TYR A 655 -17.42 11.50 79.25
N LEU A 656 -18.18 12.19 80.10
CA LEU A 656 -19.61 12.43 79.98
C LEU A 656 -19.89 13.93 80.08
N THR A 657 -20.73 14.48 79.19
CA THR A 657 -21.09 15.91 79.16
C THR A 657 -22.04 16.35 80.27
N LEU A 658 -22.49 15.43 81.13
CA LEU A 658 -23.40 15.71 82.23
C LEU A 658 -22.75 16.66 83.25
N GLY A 659 -23.46 17.73 83.63
CA GLY A 659 -23.07 18.60 84.76
C GLY A 659 -21.78 19.40 84.59
N GLY A 660 -21.37 19.74 83.36
CA GLY A 660 -20.14 20.49 83.09
C GLY A 660 -18.90 19.62 82.81
N GLY A 661 -19.09 18.30 82.73
CA GLY A 661 -18.06 17.34 82.31
C GLY A 661 -17.56 16.45 83.45
N ILE A 662 -17.96 15.16 83.45
CA ILE A 662 -17.57 14.17 84.46
C ILE A 662 -16.79 13.02 83.81
N PHE A 663 -15.75 12.55 84.49
CA PHE A 663 -14.98 11.39 84.11
C PHE A 663 -15.36 10.15 84.92
N THR A 664 -15.62 9.05 84.22
CA THR A 664 -16.07 7.77 84.77
C THR A 664 -15.17 6.63 84.32
N HIS A 665 -15.17 5.54 85.07
CA HIS A 665 -14.51 4.30 84.63
C HIS A 665 -15.33 3.68 83.50
N ARG A 666 -14.63 3.01 82.59
CA ARG A 666 -15.26 2.23 81.52
C ARG A 666 -15.92 0.97 82.07
#